data_AF-A0A853ICF7-F1
#
_entry.id   AF-A0A853ICF7-F1
#
_cell.length_a   1.000
_cell.length_b   1.000
_cell.length_c   1.000
_cell.angle_alpha   90.00
_cell.angle_beta   90.00
_cell.angle_gamma   90.00
#
_symmetry.space_group_name_H-M   'P 1'
#
loop_
_entity.id
_entity.type
_entity.pdbx_description
1 polymer ?
#
loop_
_entity_poly.entity_id
_entity_poly.type
_entity_poly.pdbx_seq_one_letter_code
_entity_poly.pdbx_strand_id
1 'polypeptide(L)'
;MNKSVTLSESVVLIVGLGLIGGSVAKAVKANQICGRVIACDCDEQALKLAKVKDIIDDYYLDLSEAVAQADLIVLAVPILSMEGIFTAIKGCDFTGKIITDVGSVKNNILTAMEQVFGQLLPQYIPGHPIAGSEQSGVMAAKADLFANHKVILTPHAFSDKQAVTIIAALWEKMGAEVLLMDVQRHDEVLAVTSHLPHLLAFSLVDTLATERDNQEIFRYAAGGFRDFTRIAASDPTMWHDIFVANKAAVLQALNDFTDGLEKLKVAVQTGNSQYMKGVFTRAKVAREHFSKMLARKAYLEPMKQQSLVYCSKPASCLTGTIRVPGDKSISHRSIILGSLAEGTTQVSGFLEGEDSLATLQAFRDMGVVIEGPHQGKVTIDGVGLHGLKPAPGPLYLGNSGTAMRLFAGLMAAQSFNVTLAGDESLSKRPMERVGNPLRSMGAVIDTEAGGTPPLKISGGQQLKGIKYNMPMASAQVKSCLLLAGMYAEGITEVTEPAPTRDHTERMLQGFGYPVEVVGDSIRITGGGKLSAADIEVPSDISSAAFFMVAASITSDSDLLIEHVGINPTRIGVINILKAMGADLTLKNERMVGGEPVADIQVKHAKLKGIEIPQDQVPLAIDEFPVLFVAAACAEGKTVLRGAEELRVKESDRIQAMADGLQALGVNATALPDGIEIVGGSITGGEVDSLGDHRIAMAFAVAGLVAQGAIVIKDCANVATSFPNFIELAQASGFNLTVEG
;
A
#
# COMPACT_ATOMS: atom_id res chain seq x y z
N MET A 1 19.97 -12.37 -44.72
CA MET A 1 18.57 -11.88 -44.72
C MET A 1 17.85 -12.63 -43.61
N ASN A 2 17.71 -12.03 -42.43
CA ASN A 2 17.01 -12.67 -41.30
C ASN A 2 15.51 -12.59 -41.57
N LYS A 3 14.86 -13.73 -41.80
CA LYS A 3 13.40 -13.84 -41.71
C LYS A 3 12.98 -13.37 -40.32
N SER A 4 12.15 -12.34 -40.20
CA SER A 4 11.51 -12.04 -38.91
C SER A 4 10.46 -13.13 -38.66
N VAL A 5 10.63 -13.88 -37.58
CA VAL A 5 9.67 -14.92 -37.17
C VAL A 5 8.37 -14.24 -36.78
N THR A 6 7.28 -14.52 -37.51
CA THR A 6 5.92 -14.10 -37.15
C THR A 6 5.18 -15.32 -36.60
N LEU A 7 4.64 -15.20 -35.39
CA LEU A 7 4.05 -16.35 -34.67
C LEU A 7 2.99 -17.09 -35.51
N SER A 8 2.13 -16.38 -36.24
CA SER A 8 1.00 -16.93 -36.99
C SER A 8 1.36 -17.94 -38.09
N GLU A 9 2.56 -17.87 -38.65
CA GLU A 9 3.03 -18.79 -39.70
C GLU A 9 4.08 -19.79 -39.18
N SER A 10 4.45 -19.68 -37.90
CA SER A 10 5.53 -20.47 -37.31
C SER A 10 5.11 -21.91 -37.02
N VAL A 11 6.08 -22.82 -37.11
CA VAL A 11 5.97 -24.19 -36.59
C VAL A 11 6.51 -24.24 -35.16
N VAL A 12 5.66 -24.61 -34.20
CA VAL A 12 6.02 -24.72 -32.78
C VAL A 12 6.27 -26.18 -32.43
N LEU A 13 7.48 -26.48 -31.96
CA LEU A 13 7.86 -27.78 -31.43
C LEU A 13 7.73 -27.80 -29.91
N ILE A 14 6.98 -28.77 -29.39
CA ILE A 14 6.92 -29.08 -27.96
C ILE A 14 7.74 -30.33 -27.67
N VAL A 15 8.78 -30.20 -26.84
CA VAL A 15 9.62 -31.31 -26.38
C VAL A 15 9.15 -31.71 -24.99
N GLY A 16 8.44 -32.83 -24.87
CA GLY A 16 7.78 -33.29 -23.64
C GLY A 16 6.30 -32.92 -23.57
N LEU A 17 5.42 -33.90 -23.67
CA LEU A 17 3.96 -33.82 -23.63
C LEU A 17 3.39 -34.18 -22.25
N GLY A 18 4.04 -33.72 -21.18
CA GLY A 18 3.45 -33.72 -19.84
C GLY A 18 2.24 -32.79 -19.71
N LEU A 19 1.79 -32.54 -18.49
CA LEU A 19 0.72 -31.57 -18.21
C LEU A 19 1.03 -30.20 -18.84
N ILE A 20 2.22 -29.67 -18.59
CA ILE A 20 2.61 -28.33 -19.02
C ILE A 20 2.78 -28.28 -20.54
N GLY A 21 3.64 -29.12 -21.12
CA GLY A 21 3.89 -29.11 -22.57
C GLY A 21 2.63 -29.40 -23.40
N GLY A 22 1.81 -30.37 -22.98
CA GLY A 22 0.51 -30.64 -23.61
C GLY A 22 -0.47 -29.47 -23.47
N SER A 23 -0.44 -28.73 -22.36
CA SER A 23 -1.27 -27.53 -22.18
C SER A 23 -0.79 -26.37 -23.06
N VAL A 24 0.53 -26.20 -23.24
CA VAL A 24 1.08 -25.22 -24.20
C VAL A 24 0.62 -25.56 -25.62
N ALA A 25 0.73 -26.82 -26.04
CA ALA A 25 0.25 -27.27 -27.34
C ALA A 25 -1.24 -26.94 -27.56
N LYS A 26 -2.09 -27.29 -26.59
CA LYS A 26 -3.54 -26.98 -26.63
C LYS A 26 -3.81 -25.48 -26.67
N ALA A 27 -3.16 -24.69 -25.81
CA ALA A 27 -3.39 -23.25 -25.70
C ALA A 27 -2.96 -22.52 -26.99
N VAL A 28 -1.84 -22.92 -27.59
CA VAL A 28 -1.34 -22.39 -28.86
C VAL A 28 -2.32 -22.68 -30.00
N LYS A 29 -2.85 -23.91 -30.09
CA LYS A 29 -3.88 -24.25 -31.10
C LYS A 29 -5.21 -23.55 -30.85
N ALA A 30 -5.71 -23.56 -29.62
CA ALA A 30 -7.00 -22.98 -29.28
C ALA A 30 -7.07 -21.47 -29.57
N ASN A 31 -5.96 -20.76 -29.36
CA ASN A 31 -5.84 -19.32 -29.62
C ASN A 31 -5.28 -19.01 -31.02
N GLN A 32 -5.11 -20.01 -31.90
CA GLN A 32 -4.61 -19.87 -33.27
C GLN A 32 -3.30 -19.05 -33.34
N ILE A 33 -2.39 -19.28 -32.38
CA ILE A 33 -1.18 -18.47 -32.23
C ILE A 33 -0.16 -18.79 -33.31
N CYS A 34 -0.12 -20.04 -33.76
CA CYS A 34 0.82 -20.52 -34.77
C CYS A 34 0.15 -21.31 -35.89
N GLY A 35 0.91 -21.55 -36.97
CA GLY A 35 0.43 -22.26 -38.15
C GLY A 35 0.40 -23.78 -37.97
N ARG A 36 1.33 -24.32 -37.16
CA ARG A 36 1.42 -25.76 -36.89
C ARG A 36 2.08 -26.05 -35.54
N VAL A 37 1.60 -27.06 -34.82
CA VAL A 37 2.19 -27.59 -33.59
C VAL A 37 2.67 -29.01 -33.83
N ILE A 38 3.97 -29.25 -33.61
CA ILE A 38 4.59 -30.56 -33.65
C ILE A 38 5.15 -30.93 -32.27
N ALA A 39 5.34 -32.21 -31.99
CA ALA A 39 5.92 -32.65 -30.72
C ALA A 39 6.96 -33.76 -30.85
N CYS A 40 7.81 -33.85 -29.84
CA CYS A 40 8.75 -34.94 -29.62
C CYS A 40 8.68 -35.34 -28.13
N ASP A 41 8.57 -36.62 -27.86
CA ASP A 41 8.51 -37.19 -26.50
C ASP A 41 9.15 -38.58 -26.51
N CYS A 42 9.68 -39.03 -25.37
CA CYS A 42 10.18 -40.39 -25.22
C CYS A 42 9.05 -41.42 -25.13
N ASP A 43 7.84 -41.00 -24.76
CA ASP A 43 6.63 -41.83 -24.77
C ASP A 43 5.87 -41.71 -26.09
N GLU A 44 6.09 -42.69 -26.98
CA GLU A 44 5.37 -42.79 -28.26
C GLU A 44 3.85 -42.91 -28.08
N GLN A 45 3.37 -43.51 -26.99
CA GLN A 45 1.93 -43.61 -26.74
C GLN A 45 1.33 -42.24 -26.43
N ALA A 46 2.03 -41.40 -25.67
CA ALA A 46 1.61 -40.02 -25.40
C ALA A 46 1.51 -39.20 -26.70
N LEU A 47 2.48 -39.35 -27.62
CA LEU A 47 2.45 -38.68 -28.93
C LEU A 47 1.26 -39.13 -29.80
N LYS A 48 1.02 -40.44 -29.89
CA LYS A 48 -0.13 -41.00 -30.62
C LYS A 48 -1.44 -40.48 -30.05
N LEU A 49 -1.57 -40.47 -28.73
CA LEU A 49 -2.76 -39.99 -28.04
C LEU A 49 -2.99 -38.49 -28.26
N ALA A 50 -1.93 -37.68 -28.17
CA ALA A 50 -1.98 -36.25 -28.43
C ALA A 50 -2.47 -35.94 -29.84
N LYS A 51 -1.97 -36.66 -30.85
CA LYS A 51 -2.40 -36.51 -32.24
C LYS A 51 -3.87 -36.90 -32.43
N VAL A 52 -4.31 -38.03 -31.86
CA VAL A 52 -5.72 -38.47 -31.92
C VAL A 52 -6.66 -37.49 -31.23
N LYS A 53 -6.20 -36.81 -30.18
CA LYS A 53 -6.96 -35.81 -29.42
C LYS A 53 -6.81 -34.39 -29.96
N ASP A 54 -6.19 -34.22 -31.13
CA ASP A 54 -5.96 -32.93 -31.79
C ASP A 54 -5.17 -31.92 -30.94
N ILE A 55 -4.37 -32.40 -29.98
CA ILE A 55 -3.49 -31.58 -29.14
C ILE A 55 -2.30 -31.06 -29.94
N ILE A 56 -1.82 -31.87 -30.89
CA ILE A 56 -0.71 -31.59 -31.81
C ILE A 56 -1.15 -31.97 -33.23
N ASP A 57 -0.51 -31.38 -34.24
CA ASP A 57 -0.78 -31.71 -35.64
C ASP A 57 0.07 -32.90 -36.11
N ASP A 58 1.31 -33.00 -35.61
CA ASP A 58 2.20 -34.10 -35.93
C ASP A 58 3.25 -34.36 -34.86
N TYR A 59 3.99 -35.46 -34.98
CA TYR A 59 5.07 -35.78 -34.06
C TYR A 59 6.26 -36.42 -34.77
N TYR A 60 7.42 -36.33 -34.11
CA TYR A 60 8.68 -36.96 -34.52
C TYR A 60 9.20 -37.83 -33.38
N LEU A 61 9.92 -38.90 -33.74
CA LEU A 61 10.61 -39.76 -32.76
C LEU A 61 12.09 -39.38 -32.60
N ASP A 62 12.67 -38.75 -33.63
CA ASP A 62 14.00 -38.16 -33.56
C ASP A 62 13.91 -36.66 -33.29
N LEU A 63 14.63 -36.20 -32.27
CA LEU A 63 14.58 -34.83 -31.83
C LEU A 63 15.27 -33.87 -32.82
N SER A 64 16.34 -34.31 -33.51
CA SER A 64 17.05 -33.47 -34.48
C SER A 64 16.19 -33.22 -35.72
N GLU A 65 15.48 -34.25 -36.19
CA GLU A 65 14.47 -34.12 -37.25
C GLU A 65 13.37 -33.14 -36.85
N ALA A 66 12.86 -33.24 -35.61
CA ALA A 66 11.84 -32.34 -35.10
C ALA A 66 12.31 -30.87 -35.07
N VAL A 67 13.53 -30.63 -34.57
CA VAL A 67 14.15 -29.29 -34.48
C VAL A 67 14.34 -28.67 -35.86
N ALA A 68 14.70 -29.47 -36.87
CA ALA A 68 14.87 -28.97 -38.24
C ALA A 68 13.58 -28.33 -38.80
N GLN A 69 12.41 -28.85 -38.40
CA GLN A 69 11.10 -28.42 -38.89
C GLN A 69 10.50 -27.24 -38.12
N ALA A 70 11.07 -26.87 -36.96
CA ALA A 70 10.48 -25.90 -36.04
C ALA A 70 11.11 -24.50 -36.17
N ASP A 71 10.30 -23.45 -35.99
CA ASP A 71 10.76 -22.08 -35.84
C ASP A 71 10.88 -21.67 -34.36
N LEU A 72 9.99 -22.24 -33.52
CA LEU A 72 9.96 -22.04 -32.09
C LEU A 72 9.97 -23.38 -31.36
N ILE A 73 10.85 -23.55 -30.37
CA ILE A 73 11.04 -24.79 -29.63
C ILE A 73 10.75 -24.53 -28.15
N VAL A 74 9.83 -25.30 -27.57
CA VAL A 74 9.46 -25.25 -26.14
C VAL A 74 9.93 -26.54 -25.46
N LEU A 75 10.87 -26.40 -24.53
CA LEU A 75 11.42 -27.51 -23.76
C LEU A 75 10.59 -27.71 -22.47
N ALA A 76 9.79 -28.76 -22.44
CA ALA A 76 8.89 -29.14 -21.36
C ALA A 76 9.21 -30.52 -20.77
N VAL A 77 10.51 -30.75 -20.54
CA VAL A 77 11.06 -31.96 -19.90
C VAL A 77 11.42 -31.69 -18.44
N PRO A 78 11.61 -32.73 -17.60
CA PRO A 78 12.16 -32.58 -16.26
C PRO A 78 13.50 -31.83 -16.27
N ILE A 79 13.75 -31.02 -15.25
CA ILE A 79 14.89 -30.08 -15.20
C ILE A 79 16.22 -30.81 -15.34
N LEU A 80 16.39 -31.95 -14.64
CA LEU A 80 17.62 -32.73 -14.71
C LEU A 80 17.81 -33.47 -16.05
N SER A 81 16.78 -33.51 -16.91
CA SER A 81 16.88 -34.07 -18.26
C SER A 81 17.33 -33.03 -19.30
N MET A 82 17.40 -31.76 -18.94
CA MET A 82 17.65 -30.67 -19.89
C MET A 82 19.05 -30.75 -20.53
N GLU A 83 20.07 -31.18 -19.78
CA GLU A 83 21.43 -31.41 -20.30
C GLU A 83 21.46 -32.47 -21.41
N GLY A 84 20.68 -33.55 -21.24
CA GLY A 84 20.53 -34.61 -22.24
C GLY A 84 19.86 -34.10 -23.51
N ILE A 85 18.83 -33.25 -23.36
CA ILE A 85 18.16 -32.59 -24.50
C ILE A 85 19.14 -31.68 -25.23
N PHE A 86 19.87 -30.82 -24.53
CA PHE A 86 20.89 -29.95 -25.13
C PHE A 86 21.96 -30.76 -25.87
N THR A 87 22.40 -31.87 -25.30
CA THR A 87 23.38 -32.76 -25.93
C THR A 87 22.85 -33.35 -27.23
N ALA A 88 21.59 -33.80 -27.24
CA ALA A 88 20.94 -34.36 -28.42
C ALA A 88 20.79 -33.35 -29.55
N ILE A 89 20.53 -32.07 -29.23
CA ILE A 89 20.32 -31.03 -30.25
C ILE A 89 21.58 -30.20 -30.56
N LYS A 90 22.71 -30.48 -29.92
CA LYS A 90 23.96 -29.69 -30.05
C LYS A 90 24.41 -29.51 -31.50
N GLY A 91 24.20 -30.52 -32.34
CA GLY A 91 24.58 -30.49 -33.76
C GLY A 91 23.56 -29.85 -34.71
N CYS A 92 22.43 -29.37 -34.21
CA CYS A 92 21.38 -28.78 -35.04
C CYS A 92 21.69 -27.34 -35.45
N ASP A 93 21.09 -26.89 -36.56
CA ASP A 93 21.12 -25.48 -36.97
C ASP A 93 19.99 -24.70 -36.28
N PHE A 94 20.37 -23.71 -35.49
CA PHE A 94 19.44 -22.82 -34.78
C PHE A 94 19.29 -21.44 -35.44
N THR A 95 19.84 -21.25 -36.64
CA THR A 95 19.74 -19.98 -37.36
C THR A 95 18.28 -19.60 -37.60
N GLY A 96 17.85 -18.49 -37.00
CA GLY A 96 16.48 -17.99 -37.11
C GLY A 96 15.44 -18.73 -36.26
N LYS A 97 15.86 -19.65 -35.36
CA LYS A 97 14.99 -20.37 -34.44
C LYS A 97 15.01 -19.74 -33.05
N ILE A 98 13.90 -19.81 -32.31
CA ILE A 98 13.80 -19.38 -30.91
C ILE A 98 13.61 -20.61 -30.02
N ILE A 99 14.25 -20.65 -28.86
CA ILE A 99 14.14 -21.73 -27.90
C ILE A 99 13.68 -21.15 -26.56
N THR A 100 12.73 -21.80 -25.91
CA THR A 100 12.28 -21.47 -24.55
C THR A 100 12.05 -22.76 -23.76
N ASP A 101 11.90 -22.64 -22.45
CA ASP A 101 11.60 -23.75 -21.56
C ASP A 101 10.45 -23.40 -20.61
N VAL A 102 10.04 -24.36 -19.79
CA VAL A 102 9.03 -24.21 -18.74
C VAL A 102 9.52 -24.66 -17.35
N GLY A 103 10.82 -24.92 -17.21
CA GLY A 103 11.43 -25.47 -16.00
C GLY A 103 11.48 -24.47 -14.84
N SER A 104 11.34 -24.97 -13.61
CA SER A 104 11.21 -24.14 -12.41
C SER A 104 12.53 -23.71 -11.75
N VAL A 105 13.68 -24.09 -12.32
CA VAL A 105 15.02 -23.72 -11.81
C VAL A 105 15.92 -23.26 -12.96
N LYS A 106 16.21 -21.97 -13.03
CA LYS A 106 16.80 -21.33 -14.21
C LYS A 106 18.31 -21.43 -14.24
N ASN A 107 18.96 -21.31 -13.11
CA ASN A 107 20.41 -21.35 -13.05
C ASN A 107 20.96 -22.73 -13.46
N ASN A 108 20.28 -23.80 -13.03
CA ASN A 108 20.64 -25.17 -13.41
C ASN A 108 20.57 -25.38 -14.94
N ILE A 109 19.50 -24.89 -15.57
CA ILE A 109 19.31 -25.02 -17.02
C ILE A 109 20.35 -24.22 -17.80
N LEU A 110 20.64 -22.98 -17.40
CA LEU A 110 21.67 -22.18 -18.06
C LEU A 110 23.07 -22.78 -17.91
N THR A 111 23.37 -23.35 -16.73
CA THR A 111 24.64 -24.05 -16.50
C THR A 111 24.78 -25.27 -17.42
N ALA A 112 23.73 -26.08 -17.56
CA ALA A 112 23.72 -27.21 -18.49
C ALA A 112 23.90 -26.77 -19.95
N MET A 113 23.26 -25.67 -20.35
CA MET A 113 23.45 -25.10 -21.69
C MET A 113 24.90 -24.69 -21.92
N GLU A 114 25.50 -23.95 -20.99
CA GLU A 114 26.88 -23.48 -21.11
C GLU A 114 27.88 -24.65 -21.15
N GLN A 115 27.67 -25.70 -20.35
CA GLN A 115 28.49 -26.91 -20.38
C GLN A 115 28.43 -27.64 -21.73
N VAL A 116 27.24 -27.73 -22.32
CA VAL A 116 27.04 -28.46 -23.58
C VAL A 116 27.50 -27.65 -24.79
N PHE A 117 27.10 -26.38 -24.89
CA PHE A 117 27.36 -25.52 -26.05
C PHE A 117 28.65 -24.69 -25.92
N GLY A 118 29.23 -24.59 -24.72
CA GLY A 118 30.38 -23.74 -24.42
C GLY A 118 30.03 -22.25 -24.26
N GLN A 119 28.76 -21.88 -24.45
CA GLN A 119 28.25 -20.52 -24.36
C GLN A 119 26.73 -20.54 -24.17
N LEU A 120 26.17 -19.43 -23.69
CA LEU A 120 24.72 -19.20 -23.69
C LEU A 120 24.25 -18.78 -25.09
N LEU A 121 23.18 -19.41 -25.58
CA LEU A 121 22.63 -19.11 -26.90
C LEU A 121 21.75 -17.85 -26.82
N PRO A 122 21.97 -16.80 -27.65
CA PRO A 122 21.14 -15.60 -27.63
C PRO A 122 19.66 -15.86 -27.88
N GLN A 123 19.33 -16.86 -28.71
CA GLN A 123 17.96 -17.24 -29.00
C GLN A 123 17.28 -18.11 -27.93
N TYR A 124 17.95 -18.42 -26.81
CA TYR A 124 17.37 -19.15 -25.69
C TYR A 124 16.78 -18.19 -24.66
N ILE A 125 15.46 -18.25 -24.48
CA ILE A 125 14.70 -17.36 -23.59
C ILE A 125 14.07 -18.22 -22.49
N PRO A 126 14.64 -18.26 -21.27
CA PRO A 126 14.12 -19.13 -20.25
C PRO A 126 12.79 -18.62 -19.70
N GLY A 127 11.81 -19.53 -19.51
CA GLY A 127 10.46 -19.19 -19.09
C GLY A 127 9.90 -20.15 -18.03
N HIS A 128 9.18 -19.66 -17.04
CA HIS A 128 8.58 -20.50 -15.99
C HIS A 128 7.11 -20.12 -15.79
N PRO A 129 6.17 -20.93 -16.30
CA PRO A 129 4.76 -20.74 -15.99
C PRO A 129 4.48 -21.13 -14.53
N ILE A 130 3.96 -20.20 -13.74
CA ILE A 130 3.47 -20.46 -12.38
C ILE A 130 2.03 -20.97 -12.48
N ALA A 131 1.89 -22.15 -13.07
CA ALA A 131 0.64 -22.86 -13.22
C ALA A 131 0.91 -24.37 -13.12
N GLY A 132 -0.03 -25.11 -12.54
CA GLY A 132 0.14 -26.53 -12.34
C GLY A 132 -1.10 -27.20 -11.76
N SER A 133 -1.11 -28.52 -11.79
CA SER A 133 -2.13 -29.37 -11.18
C SER A 133 -1.46 -30.60 -10.59
N GLU A 134 -2.11 -31.19 -9.60
CA GLU A 134 -1.81 -32.51 -9.06
C GLU A 134 -2.00 -33.65 -10.08
N GLN A 135 -2.63 -33.37 -11.23
CA GLN A 135 -2.81 -34.32 -12.34
C GLN A 135 -1.60 -34.30 -13.28
N SER A 136 -1.19 -35.47 -13.78
CA SER A 136 -0.02 -35.62 -14.66
C SER A 136 -0.38 -36.20 -16.03
N GLY A 137 0.57 -36.06 -16.97
CA GLY A 137 0.47 -36.60 -18.33
C GLY A 137 -0.34 -35.75 -19.32
N VAL A 138 -0.26 -36.12 -20.61
CA VAL A 138 -0.84 -35.37 -21.73
C VAL A 138 -2.37 -35.23 -21.66
N MET A 139 -3.05 -36.20 -21.05
CA MET A 139 -4.51 -36.19 -20.93
C MET A 139 -5.02 -35.17 -19.90
N ALA A 140 -4.17 -34.78 -18.95
CA ALA A 140 -4.47 -33.71 -18.00
C ALA A 140 -4.29 -32.31 -18.60
N ALA A 141 -3.80 -32.20 -19.84
CA ALA A 141 -3.56 -30.92 -20.51
C ALA A 141 -4.83 -30.08 -20.65
N LYS A 142 -4.74 -28.78 -20.34
CA LYS A 142 -5.85 -27.82 -20.40
C LYS A 142 -5.45 -26.62 -21.26
N ALA A 143 -6.35 -26.18 -22.13
CA ALA A 143 -6.10 -25.04 -23.02
C ALA A 143 -6.05 -23.69 -22.25
N ASP A 144 -6.71 -23.63 -21.11
CA ASP A 144 -6.83 -22.46 -20.23
C ASP A 144 -5.92 -22.54 -19.00
N LEU A 145 -4.98 -23.51 -18.95
CA LEU A 145 -4.12 -23.71 -17.77
C LEU A 145 -3.36 -22.45 -17.35
N PHE A 146 -2.95 -21.64 -18.33
CA PHE A 146 -2.14 -20.44 -18.12
C PHE A 146 -2.97 -19.16 -18.06
N ALA A 147 -4.28 -19.22 -18.33
CA ALA A 147 -5.14 -18.06 -18.30
C ALA A 147 -5.16 -17.48 -16.87
N ASN A 148 -4.94 -16.17 -16.74
CA ASN A 148 -4.86 -15.44 -15.47
C ASN A 148 -3.76 -15.96 -14.52
N HIS A 149 -2.79 -16.73 -15.03
CA HIS A 149 -1.60 -17.15 -14.29
C HIS A 149 -0.38 -16.36 -14.73
N LYS A 150 0.65 -16.36 -13.88
CA LYS A 150 1.90 -15.64 -14.15
C LYS A 150 2.88 -16.54 -14.89
N VAL A 151 3.62 -15.94 -15.80
CA VAL A 151 4.80 -16.56 -16.43
C VAL A 151 5.99 -15.65 -16.17
N ILE A 152 7.06 -16.19 -15.59
CA ILE A 152 8.30 -15.44 -15.39
C ILE A 152 9.25 -15.76 -16.53
N LEU A 153 9.64 -14.75 -17.31
CA LEU A 153 10.77 -14.85 -18.23
C LEU A 153 12.03 -14.35 -17.54
N THR A 154 13.12 -15.09 -17.72
CA THR A 154 14.42 -14.75 -17.12
C THR A 154 15.48 -14.55 -18.20
N PRO A 155 15.39 -13.47 -19.00
CA PRO A 155 16.39 -13.19 -20.02
C PRO A 155 17.77 -13.02 -19.38
N HIS A 156 18.78 -13.66 -19.97
CA HIS A 156 20.18 -13.52 -19.57
C HIS A 156 20.84 -12.36 -20.32
N ALA A 157 22.07 -11.99 -19.93
CA ALA A 157 22.78 -10.83 -20.46
C ALA A 157 22.99 -10.83 -21.99
N PHE A 158 22.90 -12.01 -22.62
CA PHE A 158 23.10 -12.21 -24.06
C PHE A 158 21.79 -12.53 -24.81
N SER A 159 20.64 -12.56 -24.13
CA SER A 159 19.38 -12.89 -24.78
C SER A 159 19.01 -11.88 -25.86
N ASP A 160 18.56 -12.38 -27.01
CA ASP A 160 18.03 -11.55 -28.08
C ASP A 160 16.74 -10.87 -27.64
N LYS A 161 16.74 -9.53 -27.65
CA LYS A 161 15.59 -8.72 -27.22
C LYS A 161 14.34 -8.99 -28.04
N GLN A 162 14.47 -9.25 -29.34
CA GLN A 162 13.34 -9.57 -30.20
C GLN A 162 12.76 -10.94 -29.86
N ALA A 163 13.61 -11.92 -29.55
CA ALA A 163 13.15 -13.23 -29.09
C ALA A 163 12.41 -13.13 -27.75
N VAL A 164 12.89 -12.30 -26.79
CA VAL A 164 12.16 -12.02 -25.54
C VAL A 164 10.75 -11.48 -25.82
N THR A 165 10.62 -10.50 -26.73
CA THR A 165 9.31 -9.94 -27.11
C THR A 165 8.39 -10.99 -27.72
N ILE A 166 8.92 -11.88 -28.57
CA ILE A 166 8.13 -12.94 -29.20
C ILE A 166 7.64 -13.96 -28.16
N ILE A 167 8.49 -14.36 -27.23
CA ILE A 167 8.10 -15.31 -26.17
C ILE A 167 7.12 -14.66 -25.18
N ALA A 168 7.29 -13.38 -24.84
CA ALA A 168 6.30 -12.66 -24.04
C ALA A 168 4.93 -12.65 -24.73
N ALA A 169 4.88 -12.28 -26.02
CA ALA A 169 3.65 -12.27 -26.79
C ALA A 169 3.00 -13.66 -26.93
N LEU A 170 3.80 -14.74 -26.98
CA LEU A 170 3.29 -16.12 -26.96
C LEU A 170 2.50 -16.40 -25.68
N TRP A 171 3.07 -16.09 -24.51
CA TRP A 171 2.43 -16.31 -23.22
C TRP A 171 1.21 -15.40 -23.00
N GLU A 172 1.31 -14.13 -23.38
CA GLU A 172 0.18 -13.18 -23.29
C GLU A 172 -1.01 -13.61 -24.14
N LYS A 173 -0.77 -14.12 -25.36
CA LYS A 173 -1.82 -14.68 -26.22
C LYS A 173 -2.47 -15.96 -25.65
N MET A 174 -1.80 -16.64 -24.73
CA MET A 174 -2.39 -17.75 -23.97
C MET A 174 -3.11 -17.28 -22.70
N GLY A 175 -3.24 -15.98 -22.48
CA GLY A 175 -3.94 -15.36 -21.35
C GLY A 175 -3.10 -15.22 -20.08
N ALA A 176 -1.77 -15.36 -20.17
CA ALA A 176 -0.88 -15.25 -19.02
C ALA A 176 -0.38 -13.81 -18.79
N GLU A 177 -0.12 -13.46 -17.53
CA GLU A 177 0.60 -12.24 -17.14
C GLU A 177 2.12 -12.50 -17.20
N VAL A 178 2.84 -11.81 -18.09
CA VAL A 178 4.29 -11.99 -18.24
C VAL A 178 5.06 -11.06 -17.33
N LEU A 179 5.98 -11.62 -16.54
CA LEU A 179 6.88 -10.90 -15.64
C LEU A 179 8.33 -11.15 -16.05
N LEU A 180 9.18 -10.14 -15.87
CA LEU A 180 10.62 -10.28 -16.05
C LEU A 180 11.33 -10.37 -14.70
N MET A 181 12.29 -11.28 -14.59
CA MET A 181 13.11 -11.45 -13.38
C MET A 181 14.52 -11.89 -13.76
N ASP A 182 15.52 -11.52 -12.97
CA ASP A 182 16.85 -12.10 -13.15
C ASP A 182 16.88 -13.56 -12.67
N VAL A 183 17.80 -14.34 -13.25
CA VAL A 183 17.90 -15.79 -13.04
C VAL A 183 18.15 -16.15 -11.57
N GLN A 184 19.06 -15.44 -10.91
CA GLN A 184 19.41 -15.73 -9.53
C GLN A 184 18.23 -15.43 -8.60
N ARG A 185 17.61 -14.25 -8.77
CA ARG A 185 16.45 -13.85 -7.98
C ARG A 185 15.26 -14.76 -8.18
N HIS A 186 15.05 -15.26 -9.40
CA HIS A 186 14.03 -16.25 -9.67
C HIS A 186 14.20 -17.48 -8.78
N ASP A 187 15.37 -18.11 -8.82
CA ASP A 187 15.62 -19.34 -8.08
C ASP A 187 15.55 -19.11 -6.56
N GLU A 188 16.01 -17.96 -6.06
CA GLU A 188 15.88 -17.55 -4.65
C GLU A 188 14.42 -17.36 -4.22
N VAL A 189 13.62 -16.64 -5.02
CA VAL A 189 12.21 -16.36 -4.71
C VAL A 189 11.39 -17.65 -4.73
N LEU A 190 11.60 -18.51 -5.73
CA LEU A 190 10.87 -19.77 -5.84
C LEU A 190 11.29 -20.78 -4.76
N ALA A 191 12.54 -20.72 -4.28
CA ALA A 191 12.96 -21.52 -3.13
C ALA A 191 12.10 -21.24 -1.89
N VAL A 192 11.83 -19.97 -1.59
CA VAL A 192 11.03 -19.56 -0.42
C VAL A 192 9.53 -19.73 -0.65
N THR A 193 9.02 -19.35 -1.83
CA THR A 193 7.57 -19.26 -2.10
C THR A 193 6.94 -20.53 -2.62
N SER A 194 7.73 -21.46 -3.16
CA SER A 194 7.25 -22.71 -3.75
C SER A 194 7.96 -23.94 -3.16
N HIS A 195 9.29 -23.99 -3.20
CA HIS A 195 10.03 -25.21 -2.88
C HIS A 195 9.99 -25.54 -1.38
N LEU A 196 10.30 -24.57 -0.51
CA LEU A 196 10.27 -24.75 0.93
C LEU A 196 8.87 -25.18 1.43
N PRO A 197 7.75 -24.55 1.01
CA PRO A 197 6.41 -25.05 1.35
C PRO A 197 6.17 -26.53 0.99
N HIS A 198 6.60 -26.97 -0.19
CA HIS A 198 6.47 -28.39 -0.57
C HIS A 198 7.34 -29.29 0.31
N LEU A 199 8.59 -28.90 0.58
CA LEU A 199 9.49 -29.65 1.44
C LEU A 199 8.92 -29.81 2.86
N LEU A 200 8.35 -28.73 3.43
CA LEU A 200 7.70 -28.75 4.74
C LEU A 200 6.42 -29.60 4.74
N ALA A 201 5.63 -29.55 3.66
CA ALA A 201 4.43 -30.38 3.52
C ALA A 201 4.78 -31.87 3.43
N PHE A 202 5.78 -32.25 2.61
CA PHE A 202 6.29 -33.62 2.53
C PHE A 202 6.81 -34.10 3.89
N SER A 203 7.65 -33.30 4.55
CA SER A 203 8.23 -33.61 5.86
C SER A 203 7.15 -33.83 6.94
N LEU A 204 6.13 -32.97 7.00
CA LEU A 204 5.04 -33.10 7.97
C LEU A 204 4.22 -34.37 7.73
N VAL A 205 3.86 -34.67 6.49
CA VAL A 205 3.08 -35.87 6.15
C VAL A 205 3.88 -37.14 6.44
N ASP A 206 5.16 -37.19 6.07
CA ASP A 206 6.04 -38.34 6.30
C ASP A 206 6.26 -38.60 7.80
N THR A 207 6.48 -37.53 8.57
CA THR A 207 6.64 -37.62 10.03
C THR A 207 5.40 -38.22 10.69
N LEU A 208 4.20 -37.77 10.32
CA LEU A 208 2.96 -38.29 10.91
C LEU A 208 2.61 -39.71 10.41
N ALA A 209 2.95 -40.04 9.17
CA ALA A 209 2.72 -41.37 8.62
C ALA A 209 3.54 -42.46 9.34
N THR A 210 4.70 -42.09 9.89
CA THR A 210 5.61 -42.99 10.60
C THR A 210 5.33 -43.10 12.11
N GLU A 211 4.39 -42.32 12.66
CA GLU A 211 3.97 -42.45 14.06
C GLU A 211 3.08 -43.68 14.32
N ARG A 212 3.19 -44.26 15.52
CA ARG A 212 2.50 -45.52 15.89
C ARG A 212 0.96 -45.43 15.86
N ASP A 213 0.40 -44.22 16.01
CA ASP A 213 -1.05 -43.96 16.07
C ASP A 213 -1.56 -43.18 14.82
N ASN A 214 -0.90 -43.36 13.67
CA ASN A 214 -1.18 -42.58 12.45
C ASN A 214 -2.66 -42.54 12.03
N GLN A 215 -3.41 -43.63 12.18
CA GLN A 215 -4.84 -43.69 11.80
C GLN A 215 -5.73 -42.79 12.66
N GLU A 216 -5.41 -42.60 13.94
CA GLU A 216 -6.14 -41.66 14.79
C GLU A 216 -5.78 -40.22 14.48
N ILE A 217 -4.49 -39.93 14.25
CA ILE A 217 -3.99 -38.59 13.89
C ILE A 217 -4.65 -38.08 12.60
N PHE A 218 -4.69 -38.90 11.55
CA PHE A 218 -5.34 -38.52 10.30
C PHE A 218 -6.87 -38.43 10.41
N ARG A 219 -7.50 -39.19 11.33
CA ARG A 219 -8.95 -39.13 11.58
C ARG A 219 -9.38 -37.82 12.24
N TYR A 220 -8.53 -37.20 13.04
CA TYR A 220 -8.79 -35.89 13.67
C TYR A 220 -8.19 -34.71 12.92
N ALA A 221 -7.53 -34.95 11.78
CA ALA A 221 -6.98 -33.90 10.94
C ALA A 221 -8.11 -32.97 10.42
N ALA A 222 -8.17 -31.76 10.99
CA ALA A 222 -9.13 -30.74 10.59
C ALA A 222 -8.74 -30.06 9.26
N GLY A 223 -9.60 -29.17 8.76
CA GLY A 223 -9.40 -28.47 7.48
C GLY A 223 -8.02 -27.80 7.33
N GLY A 224 -7.47 -27.22 8.42
CA GLY A 224 -6.15 -26.59 8.37
C GLY A 224 -4.99 -27.54 8.04
N PHE A 225 -5.04 -28.79 8.52
CA PHE A 225 -4.05 -29.80 8.17
C PHE A 225 -4.15 -30.17 6.69
N ARG A 226 -5.38 -30.39 6.20
CA ARG A 226 -5.64 -30.72 4.80
C ARG A 226 -5.17 -29.61 3.86
N ASP A 227 -5.43 -28.35 4.21
CA ASP A 227 -5.05 -27.21 3.38
C ASP A 227 -3.52 -27.02 3.32
N PHE A 228 -2.83 -27.18 4.45
CA PHE A 228 -1.37 -27.08 4.51
C PHE A 228 -0.66 -28.23 3.79
N THR A 229 -1.18 -29.47 3.92
CA THR A 229 -0.55 -30.67 3.35
C THR A 229 -1.03 -31.03 1.94
N ARG A 230 -2.02 -30.31 1.38
CA ARG A 230 -2.57 -30.56 0.04
C ARG A 230 -1.50 -30.72 -1.04
N ILE A 231 -0.44 -29.91 -0.97
CA ILE A 231 0.64 -29.89 -1.96
C ILE A 231 1.63 -31.06 -1.85
N ALA A 232 1.60 -31.83 -0.77
CA ALA A 232 2.38 -33.07 -0.64
C ALA A 232 1.87 -34.19 -1.55
N ALA A 233 0.70 -34.03 -2.19
CA ALA A 233 0.22 -34.95 -3.23
C ALA A 233 0.90 -34.77 -4.60
N SER A 234 1.83 -33.81 -4.71
CA SER A 234 2.56 -33.53 -5.96
C SER A 234 3.54 -34.66 -6.32
N ASP A 235 3.96 -34.71 -7.59
CA ASP A 235 4.84 -35.75 -8.11
C ASP A 235 6.23 -35.77 -7.41
N PRO A 236 6.63 -36.90 -6.80
CA PRO A 236 7.86 -36.98 -6.00
C PRO A 236 9.13 -36.90 -6.84
N THR A 237 9.11 -37.39 -8.08
CA THR A 237 10.28 -37.35 -8.97
C THR A 237 10.58 -35.92 -9.42
N MET A 238 9.55 -35.18 -9.83
CA MET A 238 9.66 -33.76 -10.17
C MET A 238 10.21 -32.95 -8.99
N TRP A 239 9.68 -33.15 -7.78
CA TRP A 239 10.12 -32.41 -6.60
C TRP A 239 11.53 -32.78 -6.14
N HIS A 240 11.92 -34.05 -6.25
CA HIS A 240 13.31 -34.47 -6.09
C HIS A 240 14.24 -33.65 -6.99
N ASP A 241 13.93 -33.58 -8.29
CA ASP A 241 14.73 -32.88 -9.28
C ASP A 241 14.84 -31.39 -8.97
N ILE A 242 13.74 -30.76 -8.56
CA ILE A 242 13.71 -29.35 -8.16
C ILE A 242 14.62 -29.09 -6.94
N PHE A 243 14.56 -29.93 -5.91
CA PHE A 243 15.39 -29.75 -4.72
C PHE A 243 16.87 -29.99 -5.00
N VAL A 244 17.21 -30.93 -5.87
CA VAL A 244 18.59 -31.16 -6.31
C VAL A 244 19.09 -29.99 -7.16
N ALA A 245 18.30 -29.52 -8.12
CA ALA A 245 18.66 -28.45 -9.04
C ALA A 245 18.80 -27.09 -8.32
N ASN A 246 17.93 -26.78 -7.36
CA ASN A 246 17.95 -25.51 -6.61
C ASN A 246 18.49 -25.66 -5.18
N LYS A 247 19.42 -26.60 -4.97
CA LYS A 247 19.92 -27.00 -3.65
C LYS A 247 20.35 -25.82 -2.77
N ALA A 248 21.15 -24.90 -3.31
CA ALA A 248 21.72 -23.81 -2.53
C ALA A 248 20.64 -22.87 -1.96
N ALA A 249 19.71 -22.39 -2.79
CA ALA A 249 18.65 -21.49 -2.36
C ALA A 249 17.64 -22.19 -1.44
N VAL A 250 17.32 -23.46 -1.71
CA VAL A 250 16.43 -24.27 -0.84
C VAL A 250 17.04 -24.47 0.55
N LEU A 251 18.34 -24.78 0.63
CA LEU A 251 19.03 -24.92 1.92
C LEU A 251 19.06 -23.60 2.70
N GLN A 252 19.30 -22.47 2.01
CA GLN A 252 19.24 -21.16 2.67
C GLN A 252 17.85 -20.87 3.22
N ALA A 253 16.80 -21.07 2.42
CA ALA A 253 15.42 -20.88 2.85
C ALA A 253 15.04 -21.79 4.03
N LEU A 254 15.51 -23.04 4.03
CA LEU A 254 15.29 -23.99 5.12
C LEU A 254 16.01 -23.56 6.40
N ASN A 255 17.23 -23.03 6.31
CA ASN A 255 17.96 -22.49 7.47
C ASN A 255 17.19 -21.31 8.09
N ASP A 256 16.76 -20.35 7.27
CA ASP A 256 16.01 -19.18 7.74
C ASP A 256 14.70 -19.58 8.44
N PHE A 257 14.00 -20.59 7.88
CA PHE A 257 12.79 -21.15 8.49
C PHE A 257 13.09 -21.86 9.81
N THR A 258 14.14 -22.68 9.85
CA THR A 258 14.54 -23.44 11.05
C THR A 258 14.93 -22.50 12.19
N ASP A 259 15.66 -21.42 11.89
CA ASP A 259 16.01 -20.39 12.87
C ASP A 259 14.76 -19.70 13.44
N GLY A 260 13.77 -19.41 12.60
CA GLY A 260 12.48 -18.87 13.03
C GLY A 260 11.70 -19.85 13.92
N LEU A 261 11.68 -21.12 13.52
CA LEU A 261 10.98 -22.19 14.24
C LEU A 261 11.63 -22.48 15.59
N GLU A 262 12.96 -22.46 15.70
CA GLU A 262 13.66 -22.68 16.97
C GLU A 262 13.37 -21.54 17.95
N LYS A 263 13.34 -20.27 17.48
CA LYS A 263 12.92 -19.14 18.32
C LYS A 263 11.48 -19.30 18.82
N LEU A 264 10.58 -19.76 17.96
CA LEU A 264 9.18 -20.00 18.34
C LEU A 264 9.06 -21.16 19.33
N LYS A 265 9.82 -22.25 19.13
CA LYS A 265 9.91 -23.37 20.06
C LYS A 265 10.39 -22.93 21.44
N VAL A 266 11.46 -22.13 21.53
CA VAL A 266 11.93 -21.56 22.80
C VAL A 266 10.84 -20.71 23.45
N ALA A 267 10.12 -19.89 22.68
CA ALA A 267 9.03 -19.08 23.21
C ALA A 267 7.87 -19.92 23.77
N VAL A 268 7.52 -21.02 23.11
CA VAL A 268 6.52 -21.99 23.60
C VAL A 268 7.02 -22.66 24.89
N GLN A 269 8.26 -23.14 24.91
CA GLN A 269 8.86 -23.81 26.07
C GLN A 269 8.94 -22.91 27.31
N THR A 270 9.23 -21.63 27.11
CA THR A 270 9.36 -20.63 28.17
C THR A 270 8.05 -19.94 28.53
N GLY A 271 6.96 -20.20 27.80
CA GLY A 271 5.68 -19.51 27.98
C GLY A 271 5.74 -18.00 27.64
N ASN A 272 6.65 -17.58 26.75
CA ASN A 272 6.82 -16.19 26.36
C ASN A 272 5.65 -15.70 25.48
N SER A 273 4.57 -15.28 26.15
CA SER A 273 3.33 -14.84 25.51
C SER A 273 3.53 -13.64 24.58
N GLN A 274 4.39 -12.69 24.95
CA GLN A 274 4.60 -11.47 24.15
C GLN A 274 5.27 -11.81 22.81
N TYR A 275 6.31 -12.65 22.84
CA TYR A 275 6.97 -13.09 21.61
C TYR A 275 6.03 -13.87 20.69
N MET A 276 5.28 -14.83 21.25
CA MET A 276 4.32 -15.63 20.48
C MET A 276 3.24 -14.75 19.82
N LYS A 277 2.58 -13.88 20.60
CA LYS A 277 1.59 -12.93 20.07
C LYS A 277 2.20 -12.06 18.98
N GLY A 278 3.42 -11.54 19.17
CA GLY A 278 4.10 -10.75 18.17
C GLY A 278 4.32 -11.51 16.86
N VAL A 279 4.80 -12.76 16.91
CA VAL A 279 4.97 -13.60 15.71
C VAL A 279 3.63 -13.85 15.02
N PHE A 280 2.59 -14.23 15.77
CA PHE A 280 1.27 -14.54 15.21
C PHE A 280 0.60 -13.33 14.57
N THR A 281 0.68 -12.17 15.23
CA THR A 281 0.15 -10.90 14.69
C THR A 281 0.87 -10.51 13.41
N ARG A 282 2.21 -10.57 13.37
CA ARG A 282 2.96 -10.29 12.13
C ARG A 282 2.61 -11.26 11.01
N ALA A 283 2.50 -12.55 11.31
CA ALA A 283 2.10 -13.56 10.32
C ALA A 283 0.67 -13.33 9.79
N LYS A 284 -0.29 -13.00 10.68
CA LYS A 284 -1.67 -12.65 10.31
C LYS A 284 -1.70 -11.44 9.38
N VAL A 285 -1.03 -10.36 9.77
CA VAL A 285 -1.00 -9.09 9.01
C VAL A 285 -0.33 -9.29 7.65
N ALA A 286 0.80 -9.99 7.59
CA ALA A 286 1.47 -10.32 6.32
C ALA A 286 0.55 -11.11 5.38
N ARG A 287 -0.20 -12.09 5.91
CA ARG A 287 -1.19 -12.86 5.15
C ARG A 287 -2.35 -12.00 4.66
N GLU A 288 -2.91 -11.15 5.51
CA GLU A 288 -4.01 -10.25 5.14
C GLU A 288 -3.55 -9.24 4.07
N HIS A 289 -2.35 -8.68 4.21
CA HIS A 289 -1.75 -7.81 3.20
C HIS A 289 -1.53 -8.55 1.87
N PHE A 290 -0.97 -9.77 1.90
CA PHE A 290 -0.80 -10.59 0.71
C PHE A 290 -2.15 -10.94 0.04
N SER A 291 -3.17 -11.24 0.84
CA SER A 291 -4.53 -11.50 0.35
C SER A 291 -5.14 -10.26 -0.30
N LYS A 292 -4.98 -9.08 0.30
CA LYS A 292 -5.40 -7.79 -0.28
C LYS A 292 -4.63 -7.45 -1.55
N MET A 293 -3.34 -7.77 -1.62
CA MET A 293 -2.52 -7.56 -2.81
C MET A 293 -2.95 -8.48 -3.96
N LEU A 294 -3.23 -9.76 -3.67
CA LEU A 294 -3.80 -10.69 -4.65
C LEU A 294 -5.20 -10.27 -5.09
N ALA A 295 -6.05 -9.84 -4.16
CA ALA A 295 -7.38 -9.32 -4.46
C ALA A 295 -7.30 -8.05 -5.32
N ARG A 296 -6.53 -7.03 -4.91
CA ARG A 296 -6.27 -5.83 -5.72
C ARG A 296 -5.72 -6.19 -7.09
N LYS A 297 -4.85 -7.20 -7.22
CA LYS A 297 -4.34 -7.66 -8.52
C LYS A 297 -5.39 -8.35 -9.39
N ALA A 298 -6.33 -9.10 -8.82
CA ALA A 298 -7.49 -9.61 -9.55
C ALA A 298 -8.42 -8.48 -10.05
N TYR A 299 -8.33 -7.29 -9.43
CA TYR A 299 -8.95 -6.06 -9.92
C TYR A 299 -8.00 -5.22 -10.82
N LEU A 300 -6.72 -5.57 -11.01
CA LEU A 300 -5.73 -4.81 -11.80
C LEU A 300 -5.51 -5.35 -13.24
N GLU A 301 -6.44 -6.11 -13.84
CA GLU A 301 -6.69 -5.88 -15.28
C GLU A 301 -6.90 -4.38 -15.44
N PRO A 302 -6.33 -3.69 -16.45
CA PRO A 302 -6.14 -2.25 -16.42
C PRO A 302 -7.42 -1.55 -15.98
N MET A 303 -7.52 -1.34 -14.67
CA MET A 303 -8.43 -0.41 -14.09
C MET A 303 -7.85 0.86 -14.63
N LYS A 304 -8.46 1.36 -15.71
CA LYS A 304 -8.86 2.76 -15.71
C LYS A 304 -9.22 3.01 -14.27
N GLN A 305 -8.32 3.69 -13.56
CA GLN A 305 -8.49 4.18 -12.21
C GLN A 305 -9.97 4.56 -12.15
N GLN A 306 -10.80 3.73 -11.50
CA GLN A 306 -12.23 3.96 -11.52
C GLN A 306 -12.36 5.27 -10.77
N SER A 307 -12.48 6.35 -11.53
CA SER A 307 -12.61 7.69 -11.00
C SER A 307 -13.96 7.65 -10.33
N LEU A 308 -13.94 7.43 -9.01
CA LEU A 308 -15.15 7.46 -8.20
C LEU A 308 -15.75 8.84 -8.41
N VAL A 309 -16.95 8.88 -8.96
CA VAL A 309 -17.72 10.08 -9.20
C VAL A 309 -18.78 10.18 -8.13
N TYR A 310 -18.86 11.32 -7.45
CA TYR A 310 -19.95 11.61 -6.54
C TYR A 310 -20.98 12.48 -7.26
N CYS A 311 -22.26 12.16 -7.11
CA CYS A 311 -23.35 13.02 -7.53
C CYS A 311 -24.08 13.52 -6.28
N SER A 312 -23.91 14.80 -5.95
CA SER A 312 -24.60 15.45 -4.85
C SER A 312 -25.79 16.25 -5.36
N LYS A 313 -26.94 16.08 -4.72
CA LYS A 313 -28.21 16.73 -5.09
C LYS A 313 -28.75 17.56 -3.93
N PRO A 314 -29.69 18.47 -4.21
CA PRO A 314 -30.30 19.29 -3.17
C PRO A 314 -30.97 18.43 -2.09
N ALA A 315 -30.77 18.83 -0.84
CA ALA A 315 -31.34 18.19 0.34
C ALA A 315 -32.36 19.11 1.02
N SER A 316 -33.39 18.53 1.63
CA SER A 316 -34.44 19.31 2.30
C SER A 316 -34.04 19.80 3.69
N CYS A 317 -33.37 18.95 4.47
CA CYS A 317 -32.92 19.23 5.83
C CYS A 317 -31.89 18.19 6.28
N LEU A 318 -31.01 18.55 7.22
CA LEU A 318 -30.13 17.63 7.91
C LEU A 318 -30.53 17.54 9.38
N THR A 319 -30.82 16.34 9.87
CA THR A 319 -31.28 16.13 11.25
C THR A 319 -30.64 14.89 11.86
N GLY A 320 -30.46 14.90 13.18
CA GLY A 320 -30.07 13.72 13.94
C GLY A 320 -28.79 13.90 14.72
N THR A 321 -28.16 12.78 15.07
CA THR A 321 -26.94 12.74 15.86
C THR A 321 -25.92 11.85 15.17
N ILE A 322 -24.72 12.38 14.98
CA ILE A 322 -23.63 11.68 14.31
C ILE A 322 -22.34 11.75 15.11
N ARG A 323 -21.47 10.76 14.89
CA ARG A 323 -20.10 10.76 15.37
C ARG A 323 -19.16 10.55 14.19
N VAL A 324 -18.35 11.56 13.89
CA VAL A 324 -17.32 11.45 12.85
C VAL A 324 -16.12 10.62 13.38
N PRO A 325 -15.32 9.97 12.52
CA PRO A 325 -14.12 9.24 12.90
C PRO A 325 -13.10 10.11 13.65
N GLY A 326 -12.15 9.44 14.28
CA GLY A 326 -11.13 10.09 15.10
C GLY A 326 -10.21 11.02 14.35
N ASP A 327 -9.61 11.96 15.09
CA ASP A 327 -8.61 12.88 14.58
C ASP A 327 -7.40 12.14 14.00
N LYS A 328 -7.09 12.45 12.73
CA LYS A 328 -5.96 11.85 12.01
C LYS A 328 -4.62 12.15 12.69
N SER A 329 -4.42 13.38 13.14
CA SER A 329 -3.16 13.85 13.72
C SER A 329 -2.87 13.18 15.06
N ILE A 330 -3.90 13.00 15.89
CA ILE A 330 -3.82 12.30 17.17
C ILE A 330 -3.67 10.80 16.94
N SER A 331 -4.36 10.23 15.94
CA SER A 331 -4.21 8.81 15.56
C SER A 331 -2.77 8.46 15.17
N HIS A 332 -2.08 9.28 14.39
CA HIS A 332 -0.65 9.07 14.10
C HIS A 332 0.20 9.06 15.38
N ARG A 333 -0.02 10.04 16.27
CA ARG A 333 0.78 10.23 17.48
C ARG A 333 0.51 9.18 18.55
N SER A 334 -0.71 8.66 18.64
CA SER A 334 -1.05 7.57 19.58
C SER A 334 -0.29 6.30 19.24
N ILE A 335 -0.14 5.98 17.94
CA ILE A 335 0.70 4.88 17.47
C ILE A 335 2.18 5.16 17.75
N ILE A 336 2.67 6.34 17.36
CA ILE A 336 4.09 6.71 17.53
C ILE A 336 4.51 6.64 19.00
N LEU A 337 3.80 7.35 19.87
CA LEU A 337 4.16 7.44 21.29
C LEU A 337 3.84 6.16 22.05
N GLY A 338 2.71 5.50 21.74
CA GLY A 338 2.37 4.19 22.33
C GLY A 338 3.41 3.12 22.01
N SER A 339 3.99 3.15 20.80
CA SER A 339 5.05 2.22 20.40
C SER A 339 6.36 2.45 21.15
N LEU A 340 6.65 3.71 21.50
CA LEU A 340 7.88 4.11 22.19
C LEU A 340 7.76 4.10 23.72
N ALA A 341 6.56 3.86 24.25
CA ALA A 341 6.27 3.85 25.67
C ALA A 341 6.75 2.57 26.37
N GLU A 342 6.99 2.65 27.67
CA GLU A 342 7.11 1.50 28.56
C GLU A 342 5.70 1.03 28.98
N GLY A 343 5.30 -0.18 28.59
CA GLY A 343 4.01 -0.80 28.92
C GLY A 343 3.04 -0.92 27.74
N THR A 344 1.79 -1.28 28.02
CA THR A 344 0.73 -1.46 27.00
C THR A 344 -0.17 -0.23 26.93
N THR A 345 -0.27 0.38 25.74
CA THR A 345 -1.14 1.53 25.44
C THR A 345 -2.42 1.03 24.77
N GLN A 346 -3.58 1.43 25.27
CA GLN A 346 -4.86 1.16 24.61
C GLN A 346 -5.37 2.43 23.92
N VAL A 347 -5.70 2.33 22.65
CA VAL A 347 -6.26 3.43 21.86
C VAL A 347 -7.70 3.10 21.50
N SER A 348 -8.61 4.04 21.71
CA SER A 348 -9.99 4.00 21.23
C SER A 348 -10.29 5.20 20.34
N GLY A 349 -11.26 5.09 19.43
CA GLY A 349 -11.57 6.14 18.46
C GLY A 349 -10.52 6.31 17.36
N PHE A 350 -9.59 5.37 17.19
CA PHE A 350 -8.53 5.44 16.18
C PHE A 350 -9.10 5.56 14.75
N LEU A 351 -8.51 6.44 13.94
CA LEU A 351 -8.86 6.58 12.52
C LEU A 351 -8.27 5.42 11.71
N GLU A 352 -9.13 4.59 11.12
CA GLU A 352 -8.73 3.49 10.24
C GLU A 352 -8.52 3.94 8.77
N GLY A 353 -7.93 5.12 8.58
CA GLY A 353 -7.55 5.67 7.27
C GLY A 353 -6.21 5.13 6.77
N GLU A 354 -6.00 5.17 5.45
CA GLU A 354 -4.77 4.65 4.81
C GLU A 354 -3.50 5.26 5.42
N ASP A 355 -3.51 6.57 5.70
CA ASP A 355 -2.40 7.30 6.33
C ASP A 355 -2.03 6.70 7.71
N SER A 356 -3.02 6.51 8.58
CA SER A 356 -2.82 6.02 9.94
C SER A 356 -2.48 4.54 9.96
N LEU A 357 -3.04 3.76 9.04
CA LEU A 357 -2.67 2.36 8.83
C LEU A 357 -1.23 2.19 8.35
N ALA A 358 -0.73 3.07 7.48
CA ALA A 358 0.66 3.04 7.04
C ALA A 358 1.64 3.31 8.20
N THR A 359 1.28 4.23 9.11
CA THR A 359 2.03 4.46 10.36
C THR A 359 2.06 3.23 11.25
N LEU A 360 0.90 2.59 11.45
CA LEU A 360 0.76 1.37 12.24
C LEU A 360 1.59 0.22 11.65
N GLN A 361 1.55 0.05 10.33
CA GLN A 361 2.35 -0.98 9.65
C GLN A 361 3.85 -0.74 9.82
N ALA A 362 4.32 0.51 9.69
CA ALA A 362 5.72 0.83 9.87
C ALA A 362 6.26 0.44 11.27
N PHE A 363 5.48 0.63 12.34
CA PHE A 363 5.88 0.18 13.67
C PHE A 363 5.85 -1.34 13.84
N ARG A 364 4.91 -2.04 13.19
CA ARG A 364 4.93 -3.52 13.15
C ARG A 364 6.18 -4.06 12.47
N ASP A 365 6.58 -3.42 11.36
CA ASP A 365 7.79 -3.78 10.61
C ASP A 365 9.06 -3.55 11.44
N MET A 366 9.04 -2.55 12.33
CA MET A 366 10.08 -2.30 13.33
C MET A 366 9.96 -3.13 14.60
N GLY A 367 9.09 -4.15 14.62
CA GLY A 367 9.03 -5.16 15.67
C GLY A 367 8.09 -4.87 16.84
N VAL A 368 7.29 -3.80 16.77
CA VAL A 368 6.27 -3.47 17.79
C VAL A 368 5.07 -4.40 17.64
N VAL A 369 4.54 -4.90 18.75
CA VAL A 369 3.33 -5.72 18.74
C VAL A 369 2.11 -4.80 18.84
N ILE A 370 1.34 -4.73 17.75
CA ILE A 370 0.13 -3.89 17.67
C ILE A 370 -1.05 -4.78 17.28
N GLU A 371 -2.01 -4.95 18.18
CA GLU A 371 -3.30 -5.61 17.92
C GLU A 371 -4.32 -4.58 17.40
N GLY A 372 -5.17 -4.96 16.44
CA GLY A 372 -6.11 -4.05 15.76
C GLY A 372 -5.53 -3.36 14.50
N PRO A 373 -6.13 -2.26 14.01
CA PRO A 373 -7.34 -1.66 14.53
C PRO A 373 -8.56 -2.54 14.28
N HIS A 374 -9.49 -2.53 15.22
CA HIS A 374 -10.82 -3.14 15.08
C HIS A 374 -11.86 -2.18 15.64
N GLN A 375 -12.67 -1.56 14.77
CA GLN A 375 -13.69 -0.58 15.16
C GLN A 375 -13.10 0.57 16.00
N GLY A 376 -11.98 1.12 15.52
CA GLY A 376 -11.26 2.21 16.17
C GLY A 376 -10.51 1.81 17.45
N LYS A 377 -10.41 0.52 17.79
CA LYS A 377 -9.65 0.03 18.94
C LYS A 377 -8.29 -0.53 18.52
N VAL A 378 -7.22 -0.09 19.17
CA VAL A 378 -5.84 -0.56 18.96
C VAL A 378 -5.21 -0.85 20.32
N THR A 379 -4.45 -1.93 20.42
CA THR A 379 -3.62 -2.23 21.61
C THR A 379 -2.16 -2.30 21.17
N ILE A 380 -1.30 -1.52 21.82
CA ILE A 380 0.11 -1.36 21.46
C ILE A 380 0.95 -1.81 22.65
N ASP A 381 1.74 -2.87 22.48
CA ASP A 381 2.77 -3.23 23.45
C ASP A 381 4.03 -2.43 23.13
N GLY A 382 4.21 -1.34 23.88
CA GLY A 382 5.32 -0.43 23.71
C GLY A 382 6.66 -1.09 23.99
N VAL A 383 7.66 -0.72 23.19
CA VAL A 383 9.01 -1.31 23.26
C VAL A 383 10.01 -0.41 23.99
N GLY A 384 9.56 0.74 24.51
CA GLY A 384 10.43 1.76 25.06
C GLY A 384 11.19 2.54 23.97
N LEU A 385 11.80 3.66 24.37
CA LEU A 385 12.44 4.62 23.47
C LEU A 385 13.51 3.98 22.56
N HIS A 386 14.23 2.96 23.04
CA HIS A 386 15.32 2.29 22.33
C HIS A 386 14.99 0.85 21.89
N GLY A 387 13.71 0.44 21.92
CA GLY A 387 13.31 -0.94 21.63
C GLY A 387 12.94 -1.23 20.17
N LEU A 388 12.91 -0.20 19.30
CA LEU A 388 12.65 -0.38 17.87
C LEU A 388 13.74 -1.21 17.21
N LYS A 389 13.38 -1.96 16.16
CA LYS A 389 14.27 -2.83 15.39
C LYS A 389 14.35 -2.40 13.93
N PRO A 390 15.44 -2.74 13.22
CA PRO A 390 15.53 -2.51 11.78
C PRO A 390 14.37 -3.20 11.05
N ALA A 391 13.68 -2.45 10.18
CA ALA A 391 12.68 -3.01 9.29
C ALA A 391 13.34 -3.86 8.18
N PRO A 392 12.67 -4.89 7.64
CA PRO A 392 13.22 -5.74 6.59
C PRO A 392 13.39 -5.05 5.23
N GLY A 393 12.84 -3.84 5.06
CA GLY A 393 12.92 -3.03 3.84
C GLY A 393 12.53 -1.58 4.11
N PRO A 394 12.31 -0.77 3.05
CA PRO A 394 11.84 0.60 3.19
C PRO A 394 10.51 0.68 3.94
N LEU A 395 10.37 1.67 4.82
CA LEU A 395 9.09 2.00 5.45
C LEU A 395 8.23 2.76 4.45
N TYR A 396 7.21 2.09 3.92
CA TYR A 396 6.26 2.69 2.98
C TYR A 396 5.13 3.41 3.74
N LEU A 397 5.03 4.73 3.56
CA LEU A 397 4.14 5.61 4.32
C LEU A 397 2.92 6.09 3.51
N GLY A 398 2.68 5.49 2.33
CA GLY A 398 1.58 5.85 1.44
C GLY A 398 1.64 7.33 1.03
N ASN A 399 0.52 8.04 1.17
CA ASN A 399 0.42 9.47 0.91
C ASN A 399 0.74 10.35 2.14
N SER A 400 1.00 9.75 3.32
CA SER A 400 1.02 10.48 4.58
C SER A 400 2.26 11.37 4.76
N GLY A 401 2.13 12.65 4.40
CA GLY A 401 3.14 13.66 4.67
C GLY A 401 3.39 13.88 6.17
N THR A 402 2.36 13.69 7.00
CA THR A 402 2.50 13.72 8.46
C THR A 402 3.40 12.59 8.95
N ALA A 403 3.11 11.34 8.55
CA ALA A 403 3.92 10.20 8.94
C ALA A 403 5.38 10.38 8.51
N MET A 404 5.62 10.73 7.24
CA MET A 404 6.98 10.86 6.72
C MET A 404 7.84 11.87 7.47
N ARG A 405 7.28 13.05 7.80
CA ARG A 405 8.02 14.09 8.51
C ARG A 405 8.24 13.78 9.98
N LEU A 406 7.27 13.17 10.67
CA LEU A 406 7.45 12.73 12.06
C LEU A 406 8.46 11.57 12.14
N PHE A 407 8.38 10.61 11.20
CA PHE A 407 9.32 9.50 11.11
C PHE A 407 10.73 10.00 10.80
N ALA A 408 10.92 11.05 9.98
CA ALA A 408 12.25 11.59 9.72
C ALA A 408 12.96 11.97 11.04
N GLY A 409 12.26 12.64 11.96
CA GLY A 409 12.81 12.98 13.28
C GLY A 409 13.05 11.78 14.18
N LEU A 410 12.08 10.86 14.25
CA LEU A 410 12.20 9.65 15.07
C LEU A 410 13.34 8.74 14.58
N MET A 411 13.45 8.56 13.28
CA MET A 411 14.41 7.67 12.63
C MET A 411 15.83 8.22 12.64
N ALA A 412 15.99 9.55 12.57
CA ALA A 412 17.30 10.21 12.71
C ALA A 412 18.02 9.86 14.03
N ALA A 413 17.28 9.41 15.03
CA ALA A 413 17.80 9.07 16.35
C ALA A 413 18.01 7.57 16.60
N GLN A 414 17.67 6.70 15.64
CA GLN A 414 17.78 5.25 15.84
C GLN A 414 19.23 4.76 15.62
N SER A 415 19.54 3.58 16.16
CA SER A 415 20.86 2.95 16.01
C SER A 415 21.06 2.24 14.65
N PHE A 416 20.05 2.24 13.80
CA PHE A 416 20.02 1.51 12.52
C PHE A 416 19.59 2.40 11.36
N ASN A 417 19.98 1.99 10.15
CA ASN A 417 19.63 2.71 8.93
C ASN A 417 18.18 2.44 8.54
N VAL A 418 17.53 3.42 7.91
CA VAL A 418 16.17 3.26 7.37
C VAL A 418 16.01 4.03 6.08
N THR A 419 15.13 3.53 5.21
CA THR A 419 14.64 4.28 4.04
C THR A 419 13.14 4.56 4.23
N LEU A 420 12.73 5.82 4.12
CA LEU A 420 11.34 6.24 4.14
C LEU A 420 10.87 6.48 2.70
N ALA A 421 9.78 5.81 2.30
CA ALA A 421 9.22 5.90 0.95
C ALA A 421 7.71 6.20 0.99
N GLY A 422 7.17 6.67 -0.13
CA GLY A 422 5.77 7.04 -0.27
C GLY A 422 5.22 6.71 -1.66
N ASP A 423 3.95 7.01 -1.88
CA ASP A 423 3.32 6.95 -3.19
C ASP A 423 3.87 8.03 -4.14
N GLU A 424 3.34 8.09 -5.37
CA GLU A 424 3.77 9.07 -6.37
C GLU A 424 3.51 10.53 -5.93
N SER A 425 2.44 10.78 -5.17
CA SER A 425 2.10 12.12 -4.67
C SER A 425 3.07 12.56 -3.58
N LEU A 426 3.32 11.71 -2.59
CA LEU A 426 4.23 11.98 -1.48
C LEU A 426 5.68 12.12 -1.95
N SER A 427 6.07 11.35 -2.98
CA SER A 427 7.41 11.41 -3.58
C SER A 427 7.76 12.75 -4.24
N LYS A 428 6.77 13.61 -4.50
CA LYS A 428 6.98 14.97 -5.05
C LYS A 428 7.04 16.04 -3.96
N ARG A 429 6.75 15.71 -2.69
CA ARG A 429 6.61 16.70 -1.61
C ARG A 429 7.97 17.07 -1.00
N PRO A 430 8.20 18.37 -0.69
CA PRO A 430 9.47 18.80 -0.13
C PRO A 430 9.67 18.31 1.31
N MET A 431 10.87 17.80 1.59
CA MET A 431 11.29 17.26 2.87
C MET A 431 12.42 18.06 3.53
N GLU A 432 13.03 19.02 2.84
CA GLU A 432 14.14 19.83 3.40
C GLU A 432 13.73 20.70 4.59
N ARG A 433 12.43 21.01 4.73
CA ARG A 433 11.90 21.69 5.93
C ARG A 433 12.10 20.89 7.22
N VAL A 434 12.25 19.57 7.14
CA VAL A 434 12.65 18.71 8.27
C VAL A 434 14.09 18.22 8.14
N GLY A 435 14.57 17.96 6.92
CA GLY A 435 15.94 17.49 6.67
C GLY A 435 17.00 18.48 7.16
N ASN A 436 16.87 19.77 6.84
CA ASN A 436 17.83 20.80 7.23
C ASN A 436 18.00 20.93 8.75
N PRO A 437 16.95 21.13 9.55
CA PRO A 437 17.13 21.21 11.00
C PRO A 437 17.62 19.90 11.62
N LEU A 438 17.21 18.73 11.10
CA LEU A 438 17.75 17.45 11.58
C LEU A 438 19.25 17.31 11.31
N ARG A 439 19.74 17.73 10.13
CA ARG A 439 21.18 17.76 9.85
C ARG A 439 21.92 18.71 10.80
N SER A 440 21.30 19.82 11.19
CA SER A 440 21.87 20.72 12.21
C SER A 440 21.94 20.11 13.61
N MET A 441 21.09 19.11 13.92
CA MET A 441 21.18 18.29 15.13
C MET A 441 22.27 17.20 15.03
N GLY A 442 22.87 16.99 13.86
CA GLY A 442 23.86 15.93 13.62
C GLY A 442 23.32 14.69 12.89
N ALA A 443 22.09 14.71 12.39
CA ALA A 443 21.55 13.60 11.62
C ALA A 443 22.20 13.50 10.23
N VAL A 444 22.32 12.28 9.70
CA VAL A 444 22.78 12.02 8.33
C VAL A 444 21.58 11.54 7.50
N ILE A 445 21.09 12.43 6.64
CA ILE A 445 19.86 12.24 5.86
C ILE A 445 20.12 12.63 4.41
N ASP A 446 19.99 11.65 3.52
CA ASP A 446 20.04 11.85 2.07
C ASP A 446 18.61 11.89 1.50
N THR A 447 18.39 12.85 0.60
CA THR A 447 17.15 13.05 -0.16
C THR A 447 17.44 12.92 -1.65
N GLU A 448 16.40 12.70 -2.46
CA GLU A 448 16.55 12.75 -3.93
C GLU A 448 16.80 14.19 -4.41
N ALA A 449 17.18 14.32 -5.69
CA ALA A 449 17.34 15.63 -6.33
C ALA A 449 16.06 16.48 -6.17
N GLY A 450 16.19 17.66 -5.55
CA GLY A 450 15.06 18.53 -5.21
C GLY A 450 14.57 18.40 -3.76
N GLY A 451 15.19 17.55 -2.94
CA GLY A 451 14.91 17.48 -1.51
C GLY A 451 13.63 16.70 -1.18
N THR A 452 13.32 15.68 -1.98
CA THR A 452 12.10 14.87 -1.92
C THR A 452 12.39 13.41 -1.52
N PRO A 453 11.36 12.61 -1.21
CA PRO A 453 11.52 11.17 -0.96
C PRO A 453 12.01 10.38 -2.19
N PRO A 454 12.55 9.16 -1.98
CA PRO A 454 12.79 8.50 -0.70
C PRO A 454 13.86 9.19 0.17
N LEU A 455 13.67 9.17 1.49
CA LEU A 455 14.67 9.64 2.46
C LEU A 455 15.50 8.45 2.94
N LYS A 456 16.82 8.51 2.78
CA LYS A 456 17.75 7.53 3.35
C LYS A 456 18.38 8.13 4.60
N ILE A 457 18.10 7.54 5.75
CA ILE A 457 18.54 8.02 7.06
C ILE A 457 19.54 7.03 7.62
N SER A 458 20.74 7.51 7.94
CA SER A 458 21.78 6.68 8.57
C SER A 458 21.65 6.71 10.08
N GLY A 459 21.62 5.54 10.70
CA GLY A 459 21.52 5.40 12.16
C GLY A 459 22.83 5.60 12.89
N GLY A 460 22.77 5.47 14.21
CA GLY A 460 23.94 5.49 15.10
C GLY A 460 24.57 6.89 15.30
N GLN A 461 23.87 7.95 14.89
CA GLN A 461 24.32 9.32 15.08
C GLN A 461 24.05 9.78 16.52
N GLN A 462 24.94 10.61 17.06
CA GLN A 462 24.72 11.28 18.35
C GLN A 462 24.08 12.65 18.08
N LEU A 463 22.76 12.72 18.20
CA LEU A 463 22.04 13.97 18.02
C LEU A 463 22.30 14.93 19.17
N LYS A 464 22.40 16.22 18.88
CA LYS A 464 22.52 17.31 19.87
C LYS A 464 21.27 18.18 19.84
N GLY A 465 20.82 18.58 21.02
CA GLY A 465 19.75 19.54 21.15
C GLY A 465 20.13 20.87 20.50
N ILE A 466 19.17 21.49 19.81
CA ILE A 466 19.35 22.76 19.10
C ILE A 466 18.32 23.78 19.56
N LYS A 467 18.63 25.07 19.35
CA LYS A 467 17.62 26.13 19.35
C LYS A 467 17.24 26.44 17.91
N TYR A 468 15.98 26.23 17.55
CA TYR A 468 15.51 26.37 16.18
C TYR A 468 14.34 27.34 16.09
N ASN A 469 14.58 28.50 15.47
CA ASN A 469 13.52 29.43 15.11
C ASN A 469 12.93 28.97 13.78
N MET A 470 11.68 28.51 13.79
CA MET A 470 11.07 27.96 12.57
C MET A 470 10.85 29.07 11.54
N PRO A 471 11.27 28.87 10.28
CA PRO A 471 11.06 29.87 9.23
C PRO A 471 9.59 29.95 8.76
N MET A 472 8.77 28.96 9.11
CA MET A 472 7.33 28.94 8.84
C MET A 472 6.55 28.23 9.95
N ALA A 473 5.27 28.57 10.09
CA ALA A 473 4.36 27.92 11.01
C ALA A 473 4.05 26.49 10.53
N SER A 474 4.72 25.48 11.09
CA SER A 474 4.51 24.08 10.73
C SER A 474 4.58 23.14 11.94
N ALA A 475 3.40 22.65 12.35
CA ALA A 475 3.29 21.66 13.42
C ALA A 475 4.09 20.38 13.12
N GLN A 476 4.25 20.00 11.85
CA GLN A 476 5.00 18.81 11.47
C GLN A 476 6.52 18.99 11.65
N VAL A 477 7.05 20.19 11.36
CA VAL A 477 8.47 20.51 11.61
C VAL A 477 8.74 20.54 13.12
N LYS A 478 7.90 21.24 13.89
CA LYS A 478 7.95 21.22 15.36
C LYS A 478 7.95 19.78 15.88
N SER A 479 6.94 18.98 15.50
CA SER A 479 6.81 17.59 15.96
C SER A 479 8.02 16.73 15.61
N CYS A 480 8.56 16.88 14.40
CA CYS A 480 9.76 16.18 13.96
C CYS A 480 10.96 16.47 14.89
N LEU A 481 11.20 17.74 15.21
CA LEU A 481 12.32 18.13 16.07
C LEU A 481 12.11 17.75 17.53
N LEU A 482 10.87 17.80 18.02
CA LEU A 482 10.56 17.30 19.36
C LEU A 482 10.76 15.77 19.44
N LEU A 483 10.34 15.00 18.43
CA LEU A 483 10.58 13.56 18.42
C LEU A 483 12.08 13.22 18.38
N ALA A 484 12.87 13.92 17.56
CA ALA A 484 14.31 13.77 17.54
C ALA A 484 14.97 14.22 18.87
N GLY A 485 14.46 15.30 19.46
CA GLY A 485 14.97 15.86 20.71
C GLY A 485 14.77 14.96 21.92
N MET A 486 13.82 14.00 21.89
CA MET A 486 13.70 12.99 22.95
C MET A 486 14.98 12.14 23.10
N TYR A 487 15.74 12.00 22.02
CA TYR A 487 16.97 11.20 21.97
C TYR A 487 18.25 12.05 22.01
N ALA A 488 18.14 13.36 21.80
CA ALA A 488 19.30 14.23 21.63
C ALA A 488 19.99 14.55 22.97
N GLU A 489 21.29 14.79 22.93
CA GLU A 489 22.03 15.31 24.08
C GLU A 489 21.64 16.77 24.35
N GLY A 490 21.15 17.06 25.56
CA GLY A 490 20.80 18.40 26.00
C GLY A 490 19.35 18.81 25.69
N ILE A 491 19.14 20.11 25.47
CA ILE A 491 17.81 20.70 25.30
C ILE A 491 17.58 21.00 23.81
N THR A 492 16.46 20.53 23.29
CA THR A 492 15.92 20.97 22.00
C THR A 492 14.83 22.00 22.25
N GLU A 493 15.01 23.19 21.69
CA GLU A 493 14.11 24.34 21.77
C GLU A 493 13.62 24.70 20.37
N VAL A 494 12.29 24.74 20.17
CA VAL A 494 11.66 25.12 18.91
C VAL A 494 10.79 26.34 19.14
N THR A 495 11.06 27.43 18.43
CA THR A 495 10.28 28.68 18.48
C THR A 495 9.40 28.78 17.24
N GLU A 496 8.09 28.95 17.41
CA GLU A 496 7.13 29.06 16.30
C GLU A 496 6.88 30.52 15.90
N PRO A 497 6.87 30.88 14.60
CA PRO A 497 6.56 32.24 14.17
C PRO A 497 5.07 32.59 14.32
N ALA A 498 4.21 31.58 14.41
CA ALA A 498 2.79 31.68 14.72
C ALA A 498 2.34 30.37 15.38
N PRO A 499 1.28 30.39 16.22
CA PRO A 499 0.77 29.18 16.86
C PRO A 499 0.39 28.10 15.84
N THR A 500 0.84 26.88 16.08
CA THR A 500 0.42 25.70 15.31
C THR A 500 -0.21 24.66 16.21
N ARG A 501 -0.73 23.58 15.61
CA ARG A 501 -1.31 22.44 16.35
C ARG A 501 -0.34 21.94 17.43
N ASP A 502 -0.84 21.72 18.64
CA ASP A 502 -0.06 21.34 19.84
C ASP A 502 -0.24 19.87 20.28
N HIS A 503 -0.79 19.03 19.39
CA HIS A 503 -1.06 17.61 19.70
C HIS A 503 0.19 16.82 20.12
N THR A 504 1.38 17.17 19.62
CA THR A 504 2.61 16.46 20.02
C THR A 504 2.95 16.77 21.46
N GLU A 505 2.87 18.04 21.85
CA GLU A 505 3.18 18.54 23.17
C GLU A 505 2.22 17.96 24.20
N ARG A 506 0.92 18.03 23.93
CA ARG A 506 -0.13 17.46 24.79
C ARG A 506 0.04 15.97 24.98
N MET A 507 0.27 15.23 23.89
CA MET A 507 0.41 13.78 23.98
C MET A 507 1.73 13.38 24.64
N LEU A 508 2.85 14.07 24.36
CA LEU A 508 4.11 13.83 25.08
C LEU A 508 3.92 13.98 26.60
N GLN A 509 3.27 15.05 27.05
CA GLN A 509 2.91 15.24 28.45
C GLN A 509 1.98 14.14 28.97
N GLY A 510 0.99 13.72 28.18
CA GLY A 510 0.07 12.62 28.51
C GLY A 510 0.76 11.26 28.66
N PHE A 511 1.82 11.02 27.88
CA PHE A 511 2.70 9.85 28.01
C PHE A 511 3.82 10.07 29.06
N GLY A 512 3.74 11.13 29.87
CA GLY A 512 4.66 11.39 30.98
C GLY A 512 6.01 12.02 30.59
N TYR A 513 6.16 12.47 29.34
CA TYR A 513 7.38 13.16 28.89
C TYR A 513 7.31 14.66 29.21
N PRO A 514 8.26 15.24 29.95
CA PRO A 514 8.25 16.67 30.27
C PRO A 514 8.39 17.54 29.02
N VAL A 515 7.44 18.45 28.82
CA VAL A 515 7.45 19.47 27.77
C VAL A 515 7.21 20.83 28.42
N GLU A 516 8.15 21.75 28.25
CA GLU A 516 8.01 23.14 28.70
C GLU A 516 7.54 24.01 27.53
N VAL A 517 6.48 24.78 27.74
CA VAL A 517 5.97 25.74 26.77
C VAL A 517 6.01 27.12 27.40
N VAL A 518 6.82 28.03 26.84
CA VAL A 518 6.99 29.40 27.31
C VAL A 518 6.77 30.36 26.15
N GLY A 519 5.59 30.98 26.10
CA GLY A 519 5.20 31.83 24.98
C GLY A 519 5.08 31.01 23.68
N ASP A 520 5.91 31.34 22.70
CA ASP A 520 6.02 30.70 21.38
C ASP A 520 7.15 29.64 21.32
N SER A 521 7.85 29.41 22.43
CA SER A 521 8.97 28.47 22.53
C SER A 521 8.57 27.18 23.25
N ILE A 522 8.86 26.05 22.61
CA ILE A 522 8.63 24.69 23.12
C ILE A 522 9.99 24.03 23.37
N ARG A 523 10.19 23.51 24.59
CA ARG A 523 11.45 22.88 25.00
C ARG A 523 11.23 21.47 25.51
N ILE A 524 12.15 20.60 25.14
CA ILE A 524 12.29 19.27 25.71
C ILE A 524 13.75 18.97 26.00
N THR A 525 13.99 18.16 27.03
CA THR A 525 15.32 17.62 27.35
C THR A 525 15.36 16.16 26.93
N GLY A 526 16.42 15.76 26.21
CA GLY A 526 16.55 14.37 25.77
C GLY A 526 16.95 13.40 26.89
N GLY A 527 16.78 12.11 26.62
CA GLY A 527 17.05 11.02 27.57
C GLY A 527 15.91 10.73 28.55
N GLY A 528 14.72 11.30 28.31
CA GLY A 528 13.51 11.01 29.09
C GLY A 528 12.93 9.62 28.79
N LYS A 529 11.73 9.36 29.35
CA LYS A 529 10.98 8.12 29.16
C LYS A 529 9.52 8.42 28.87
N LEU A 530 8.88 7.53 28.12
CA LEU A 530 7.44 7.53 27.88
C LEU A 530 6.81 6.39 28.67
N SER A 531 5.69 6.65 29.34
CA SER A 531 4.90 5.65 30.05
C SER A 531 3.62 5.38 29.27
N ALA A 532 3.22 4.12 29.15
CA ALA A 532 2.01 3.76 28.43
C ALA A 532 0.76 4.37 29.07
N ALA A 533 -0.23 4.68 28.24
CA ALA A 533 -1.47 5.35 28.66
C ALA A 533 -2.67 4.83 27.87
N ASP A 534 -3.87 4.99 28.42
CA ASP A 534 -5.11 4.82 27.66
C ASP A 534 -5.42 6.14 26.93
N ILE A 535 -5.58 6.06 25.60
CA ILE A 535 -5.83 7.19 24.72
C ILE A 535 -7.21 7.02 24.09
N GLU A 536 -8.12 7.95 24.36
CA GLU A 536 -9.34 8.11 23.58
C GLU A 536 -9.13 9.23 22.57
N VAL A 537 -9.13 8.88 21.29
CA VAL A 537 -8.94 9.83 20.19
C VAL A 537 -10.26 10.57 19.95
N PRO A 538 -10.28 11.91 20.06
CA PRO A 538 -11.49 12.68 19.81
C PRO A 538 -11.87 12.66 18.33
N SER A 539 -13.15 12.90 18.04
CA SER A 539 -13.64 12.99 16.67
C SER A 539 -13.02 14.19 15.94
N ASP A 540 -12.63 13.99 14.68
CA ASP A 540 -11.85 14.98 13.92
C ASP A 540 -12.70 16.22 13.58
N ILE A 541 -12.27 17.39 14.06
CA ILE A 541 -12.92 18.66 13.73
C ILE A 541 -12.83 19.00 12.24
N SER A 542 -11.77 18.57 11.55
CA SER A 542 -11.65 18.72 10.10
C SER A 542 -12.76 17.98 9.36
N SER A 543 -13.16 16.82 9.88
CA SER A 543 -14.23 16.03 9.30
C SER A 543 -15.61 16.55 9.73
N ALA A 544 -15.75 16.94 11.00
CA ALA A 544 -16.96 17.56 11.51
C ALA A 544 -17.29 18.87 10.77
N ALA A 545 -16.28 19.61 10.28
CA ALA A 545 -16.45 20.86 9.55
C ALA A 545 -17.39 20.71 8.34
N PHE A 546 -17.34 19.59 7.62
CA PHE A 546 -18.24 19.33 6.49
C PHE A 546 -19.71 19.31 6.91
N PHE A 547 -20.00 18.67 8.04
CA PHE A 547 -21.35 18.58 8.61
C PHE A 547 -21.77 19.88 9.30
N MET A 548 -20.83 20.61 9.91
CA MET A 548 -21.10 21.94 10.47
C MET A 548 -21.55 22.91 9.38
N VAL A 549 -20.83 22.96 8.26
CA VAL A 549 -21.21 23.83 7.13
C VAL A 549 -22.51 23.34 6.51
N ALA A 550 -22.65 22.03 6.25
CA ALA A 550 -23.85 21.46 5.65
C ALA A 550 -25.12 21.80 6.43
N ALA A 551 -25.10 21.63 7.75
CA ALA A 551 -26.24 21.98 8.62
C ALA A 551 -26.46 23.50 8.72
N SER A 552 -25.40 24.31 8.62
CA SER A 552 -25.53 25.78 8.64
C SER A 552 -26.25 26.31 7.39
N ILE A 553 -25.93 25.76 6.20
CA ILE A 553 -26.41 26.28 4.92
C ILE A 553 -27.73 25.66 4.45
N THR A 554 -28.04 24.43 4.86
CA THR A 554 -29.25 23.71 4.43
C THR A 554 -30.43 24.08 5.32
N SER A 555 -31.55 24.49 4.72
CA SER A 555 -32.76 24.91 5.45
C SER A 555 -33.28 23.84 6.43
N ASP A 556 -33.92 24.29 7.50
CA ASP A 556 -34.58 23.44 8.52
C ASP A 556 -33.69 22.36 9.16
N SER A 557 -32.37 22.55 9.15
CA SER A 557 -31.41 21.60 9.70
C SER A 557 -31.18 21.79 11.21
N ASP A 558 -31.02 20.68 11.93
CA ASP A 558 -30.67 20.61 13.36
C ASP A 558 -29.86 19.32 13.61
N LEU A 559 -28.52 19.45 13.58
CA LEU A 559 -27.59 18.33 13.62
C LEU A 559 -26.68 18.41 14.85
N LEU A 560 -26.60 17.31 15.60
CA LEU A 560 -25.68 17.15 16.72
C LEU A 560 -24.48 16.30 16.29
N ILE A 561 -23.27 16.84 16.37
CA ILE A 561 -22.02 16.14 16.08
C ILE A 561 -21.32 15.85 17.40
N GLU A 562 -21.26 14.59 17.79
CA GLU A 562 -20.76 14.17 19.10
C GLU A 562 -19.23 14.12 19.16
N HIS A 563 -18.70 14.41 20.34
CA HIS A 563 -17.33 14.09 20.73
C HIS A 563 -16.24 14.73 19.84
N VAL A 564 -16.49 15.92 19.31
CA VAL A 564 -15.56 16.63 18.44
C VAL A 564 -14.42 17.24 19.27
N GLY A 565 -13.18 17.04 18.82
CA GLY A 565 -12.03 17.71 19.41
C GLY A 565 -12.10 19.22 19.21
N ILE A 566 -12.12 19.99 20.30
CA ILE A 566 -12.20 21.46 20.30
C ILE A 566 -10.88 22.09 20.77
N ASN A 567 -9.76 21.50 20.37
CA ASN A 567 -8.44 22.05 20.67
C ASN A 567 -8.35 23.49 20.15
N PRO A 568 -7.96 24.49 20.98
CA PRO A 568 -7.90 25.89 20.58
C PRO A 568 -7.08 26.14 19.30
N THR A 569 -6.10 25.28 19.01
CA THR A 569 -5.27 25.36 17.81
C THR A 569 -5.94 24.81 16.54
N ARG A 570 -7.19 24.34 16.64
CA ARG A 570 -7.98 23.68 15.58
C ARG A 570 -9.40 24.22 15.39
N ILE A 571 -9.89 25.05 16.31
CA ILE A 571 -11.28 25.54 16.30
C ILE A 571 -11.51 26.74 15.36
N GLY A 572 -10.57 27.06 14.47
CA GLY A 572 -10.70 28.21 13.58
C GLY A 572 -11.99 28.17 12.75
N VAL A 573 -12.42 26.98 12.30
CA VAL A 573 -13.70 26.81 11.59
C VAL A 573 -14.92 27.20 12.44
N ILE A 574 -14.91 26.89 13.73
CA ILE A 574 -16.00 27.25 14.66
C ILE A 574 -16.01 28.77 14.84
N ASN A 575 -14.84 29.39 15.03
CA ASN A 575 -14.71 30.82 15.21
C ASN A 575 -15.19 31.59 13.97
N ILE A 576 -14.76 31.15 12.78
CA ILE A 576 -15.14 31.74 11.49
C ILE A 576 -16.65 31.58 11.25
N LEU A 577 -17.23 30.40 11.44
CA LEU A 577 -18.67 30.19 11.26
C LEU A 577 -19.50 31.04 12.23
N LYS A 578 -19.09 31.15 13.50
CA LYS A 578 -19.75 32.05 14.46
C LYS A 578 -19.64 33.51 14.03
N ALA A 579 -18.49 33.95 13.54
CA ALA A 579 -18.32 35.31 13.01
C ALA A 579 -19.19 35.58 11.77
N MET A 580 -19.42 34.56 10.94
CA MET A 580 -20.38 34.61 9.82
C MET A 580 -21.84 34.57 10.27
N GLY A 581 -22.14 34.28 11.54
CA GLY A 581 -23.50 34.25 12.09
C GLY A 581 -24.15 32.87 12.15
N ALA A 582 -23.38 31.78 12.08
CA ALA A 582 -23.90 30.42 12.24
C ALA A 582 -24.51 30.18 13.65
N ASP A 583 -25.60 29.42 13.72
CA ASP A 583 -26.17 28.92 14.98
C ASP A 583 -25.44 27.64 15.39
N LEU A 584 -24.34 27.83 16.12
CA LEU A 584 -23.46 26.76 16.59
C LEU A 584 -23.26 26.86 18.10
N THR A 585 -23.65 25.83 18.83
CA THR A 585 -23.51 25.73 20.29
C THR A 585 -22.67 24.53 20.68
N LEU A 586 -21.73 24.74 21.61
CA LEU A 586 -20.95 23.67 22.23
C LEU A 586 -21.71 23.13 23.44
N LYS A 587 -21.78 21.81 23.54
CA LYS A 587 -22.41 21.06 24.64
C LYS A 587 -21.39 20.08 25.21
N ASN A 588 -21.57 19.68 26.48
CA ASN A 588 -20.79 18.62 27.13
C ASN A 588 -19.26 18.77 26.99
N GLU A 589 -18.75 20.00 27.16
CA GLU A 589 -17.32 20.30 27.15
C GLU A 589 -16.59 19.53 28.25
N ARG A 590 -15.53 18.80 27.88
CA ARG A 590 -14.76 17.94 28.79
C ARG A 590 -13.34 17.73 28.28
N MET A 591 -12.48 17.18 29.14
CA MET A 591 -11.13 16.75 28.77
C MET A 591 -11.08 15.24 28.58
N VAL A 592 -10.50 14.80 27.47
CA VAL A 592 -10.32 13.39 27.10
C VAL A 592 -8.89 13.20 26.64
N GLY A 593 -8.09 12.39 27.35
CA GLY A 593 -6.70 12.12 26.98
C GLY A 593 -5.81 13.38 26.84
N GLY A 594 -6.12 14.46 27.58
CA GLY A 594 -5.39 15.74 27.48
C GLY A 594 -5.86 16.68 26.34
N GLU A 595 -6.85 16.24 25.56
CA GLU A 595 -7.49 17.03 24.51
C GLU A 595 -8.88 17.52 24.96
N PRO A 596 -9.25 18.78 24.70
CA PRO A 596 -10.59 19.27 24.97
C PRO A 596 -11.57 18.78 23.91
N VAL A 597 -12.76 18.37 24.35
CA VAL A 597 -13.79 17.72 23.52
C VAL A 597 -15.16 18.29 23.85
N ALA A 598 -16.01 18.46 22.84
CA ALA A 598 -17.40 18.88 23.00
C ALA A 598 -18.30 18.20 21.98
N ASP A 599 -19.61 18.18 22.27
CA ASP A 599 -20.62 17.88 21.28
C ASP A 599 -21.05 19.21 20.62
N ILE A 600 -21.09 19.26 19.30
CA ILE A 600 -21.37 20.48 18.54
C ILE A 600 -22.78 20.38 17.97
N GLN A 601 -23.67 21.23 18.46
CA GLN A 601 -25.00 21.38 17.90
C GLN A 601 -24.99 22.49 16.86
N VAL A 602 -25.42 22.18 15.64
CA VAL A 602 -25.50 23.13 14.53
C VAL A 602 -26.92 23.19 13.99
N LYS A 603 -27.43 24.41 13.83
CA LYS A 603 -28.73 24.67 13.21
C LYS A 603 -28.58 25.57 11.99
N HIS A 604 -29.55 25.49 11.10
CA HIS A 604 -29.62 26.39 9.95
C HIS A 604 -29.64 27.86 10.40
N ALA A 605 -28.79 28.68 9.79
CA ALA A 605 -28.76 30.13 10.02
C ALA A 605 -28.33 30.88 8.74
N LYS A 606 -28.83 32.12 8.58
CA LYS A 606 -28.35 33.01 7.52
C LYS A 606 -26.93 33.47 7.82
N LEU A 607 -26.00 33.14 6.94
CA LEU A 607 -24.61 33.54 7.05
C LEU A 607 -24.36 34.89 6.37
N LYS A 608 -23.36 35.62 6.85
CA LYS A 608 -22.88 36.88 6.27
C LYS A 608 -21.41 36.76 5.87
N GLY A 609 -21.05 37.40 4.77
CA GLY A 609 -19.67 37.48 4.34
C GLY A 609 -18.82 38.31 5.30
N ILE A 610 -17.57 37.89 5.50
CA ILE A 610 -16.63 38.53 6.43
C ILE A 610 -15.24 38.66 5.83
N GLU A 611 -14.44 39.60 6.35
CA GLU A 611 -12.99 39.52 6.21
C GLU A 611 -12.46 38.55 7.26
N ILE A 612 -11.90 37.42 6.82
CA ILE A 612 -11.46 36.36 7.74
C ILE A 612 -10.21 36.85 8.48
N PRO A 613 -10.20 36.88 9.83
CA PRO A 613 -9.05 37.32 10.59
C PRO A 613 -7.83 36.42 10.32
N GLN A 614 -6.67 37.04 10.07
CA GLN A 614 -5.45 36.31 9.69
C GLN A 614 -4.95 35.34 10.77
N ASP A 615 -5.20 35.63 12.05
CA ASP A 615 -4.87 34.76 13.18
C ASP A 615 -5.68 33.46 13.19
N GLN A 616 -6.82 33.40 12.49
CA GLN A 616 -7.63 32.19 12.34
C GLN A 616 -7.14 31.29 11.20
N VAL A 617 -6.30 31.81 10.28
CA VAL A 617 -5.83 31.05 9.10
C VAL A 617 -5.04 29.80 9.49
N PRO A 618 -4.06 29.85 10.41
CA PRO A 618 -3.36 28.64 10.85
C PRO A 618 -4.28 27.62 11.55
N LEU A 619 -5.36 28.10 12.18
CA LEU A 619 -6.29 27.30 12.99
C LEU A 619 -7.38 26.61 12.16
N ALA A 620 -7.62 27.08 10.94
CA ALA A 620 -8.64 26.58 10.00
C ALA A 620 -8.06 26.18 8.63
N ILE A 621 -6.74 26.02 8.53
CA ILE A 621 -6.03 25.87 7.23
C ILE A 621 -6.58 24.73 6.37
N ASP A 622 -7.11 23.70 7.01
CA ASP A 622 -7.60 22.49 6.37
C ASP A 622 -9.13 22.55 6.12
N GLU A 623 -9.83 23.49 6.73
CA GLU A 623 -11.28 23.67 6.67
C GLU A 623 -11.71 24.71 5.63
N PHE A 624 -10.75 25.46 5.06
CA PHE A 624 -11.04 26.48 4.06
C PHE A 624 -11.84 26.00 2.85
N PRO A 625 -11.60 24.82 2.25
CA PRO A 625 -12.42 24.33 1.14
C PRO A 625 -13.93 24.34 1.46
N VAL A 626 -14.33 23.89 2.66
CA VAL A 626 -15.75 23.89 3.03
C VAL A 626 -16.22 25.25 3.55
N LEU A 627 -15.36 26.06 4.17
CA LEU A 627 -15.68 27.46 4.50
C LEU A 627 -15.92 28.31 3.26
N PHE A 628 -15.30 28.01 2.13
CA PHE A 628 -15.58 28.68 0.85
C PHE A 628 -16.99 28.35 0.34
N VAL A 629 -17.50 27.15 0.60
CA VAL A 629 -18.89 26.80 0.33
C VAL A 629 -19.83 27.56 1.27
N ALA A 630 -19.49 27.70 2.56
CA ALA A 630 -20.24 28.55 3.48
C ALA A 630 -20.29 30.01 2.99
N ALA A 631 -19.15 30.54 2.52
CA ALA A 631 -19.04 31.89 1.97
C ALA A 631 -19.84 32.07 0.66
N ALA A 632 -19.86 31.05 -0.20
CA ALA A 632 -20.67 31.04 -1.42
C ALA A 632 -22.17 31.16 -1.13
N CYS A 633 -22.62 30.70 0.04
CA CYS A 633 -24.01 30.76 0.48
C CYS A 633 -24.34 31.99 1.35
N ALA A 634 -23.34 32.82 1.69
CA ALA A 634 -23.49 33.92 2.63
C ALA A 634 -24.01 35.21 1.96
N GLU A 635 -24.61 36.11 2.74
CA GLU A 635 -24.94 37.46 2.28
C GLU A 635 -23.69 38.35 2.25
N GLY A 636 -23.31 38.83 1.06
CA GLY A 636 -22.20 39.76 0.88
C GLY A 636 -20.89 39.09 0.47
N LYS A 637 -19.77 39.77 0.73
CA LYS A 637 -18.43 39.34 0.30
C LYS A 637 -17.62 38.76 1.46
N THR A 638 -17.00 37.61 1.24
CA THR A 638 -15.98 37.03 2.13
C THR A 638 -14.60 37.17 1.51
N VAL A 639 -13.60 37.55 2.31
CA VAL A 639 -12.21 37.72 1.87
C VAL A 639 -11.27 36.93 2.78
N LEU A 640 -10.42 36.11 2.17
CA LEU A 640 -9.30 35.42 2.82
C LEU A 640 -7.97 35.99 2.31
N ARG A 641 -7.02 36.25 3.22
CA ARG A 641 -5.65 36.70 2.96
C ARG A 641 -4.66 35.93 3.84
N GLY A 642 -3.38 35.91 3.47
CA GLY A 642 -2.31 35.24 4.23
C GLY A 642 -2.41 33.71 4.31
N ALA A 643 -2.96 33.06 3.28
CA ALA A 643 -3.23 31.63 3.20
C ALA A 643 -2.46 30.92 2.08
N GLU A 644 -1.24 31.38 1.76
CA GLU A 644 -0.38 30.83 0.69
C GLU A 644 -0.14 29.32 0.83
N GLU A 645 -0.11 28.80 2.07
CA GLU A 645 0.10 27.39 2.36
C GLU A 645 -1.00 26.47 1.78
N LEU A 646 -2.18 27.00 1.44
CA LEU A 646 -3.24 26.27 0.75
C LEU A 646 -2.86 25.86 -0.68
N ARG A 647 -1.91 26.57 -1.32
CA ARG A 647 -1.48 26.29 -2.70
C ARG A 647 -0.54 25.09 -2.81
N VAL A 648 0.06 24.65 -1.71
CA VAL A 648 1.10 23.60 -1.66
C VAL A 648 0.66 22.38 -0.84
N LYS A 649 -0.65 22.15 -0.79
CA LYS A 649 -1.28 20.97 -0.16
C LYS A 649 -1.28 19.79 -1.13
N GLU A 650 -2.25 18.88 -1.01
CA GLU A 650 -2.47 17.78 -1.96
C GLU A 650 -2.72 18.30 -3.38
N SER A 651 -3.35 19.47 -3.50
CA SER A 651 -3.50 20.28 -4.72
C SER A 651 -3.37 21.77 -4.37
N ASP A 652 -3.47 22.64 -5.39
CA ASP A 652 -3.70 24.07 -5.14
C ASP A 652 -5.18 24.29 -4.78
N ARG A 653 -5.46 24.25 -3.47
CA ARG A 653 -6.84 24.33 -2.96
C ARG A 653 -7.50 25.69 -3.20
N ILE A 654 -6.72 26.76 -3.30
CA ILE A 654 -7.28 28.09 -3.61
C ILE A 654 -7.80 28.09 -5.03
N GLN A 655 -6.95 27.69 -5.98
CA GLN A 655 -7.32 27.72 -7.39
C GLN A 655 -8.45 26.73 -7.70
N ALA A 656 -8.33 25.49 -7.21
CA ALA A 656 -9.32 24.45 -7.47
C ALA A 656 -10.72 24.78 -6.91
N MET A 657 -10.79 25.38 -5.71
CA MET A 657 -12.06 25.85 -5.17
C MET A 657 -12.61 27.06 -5.93
N ALA A 658 -11.77 28.00 -6.36
CA ALA A 658 -12.21 29.13 -7.18
C ALA A 658 -12.81 28.64 -8.51
N ASP A 659 -12.10 27.76 -9.22
CA ASP A 659 -12.53 27.21 -10.51
C ASP A 659 -13.84 26.44 -10.38
N GLY A 660 -13.95 25.56 -9.38
CA GLY A 660 -15.17 24.79 -9.16
C GLY A 660 -16.36 25.66 -8.72
N LEU A 661 -16.14 26.67 -7.86
CA LEU A 661 -17.21 27.62 -7.49
C LEU A 661 -17.66 28.46 -8.69
N GLN A 662 -16.74 28.92 -9.54
CA GLN A 662 -17.06 29.62 -10.77
C GLN A 662 -17.86 28.75 -11.75
N ALA A 663 -17.47 27.47 -11.90
CA ALA A 663 -18.19 26.51 -12.74
C ALA A 663 -19.63 26.29 -12.25
N LEU A 664 -19.88 26.47 -10.95
CA LEU A 664 -21.20 26.39 -10.33
C LEU A 664 -21.94 27.74 -10.26
N GLY A 665 -21.41 28.78 -10.90
CA GLY A 665 -22.05 30.09 -11.02
C GLY A 665 -21.78 31.07 -9.87
N VAL A 666 -20.85 30.76 -8.96
CA VAL A 666 -20.47 31.63 -7.84
C VAL A 666 -19.30 32.53 -8.23
N ASN A 667 -19.36 33.81 -7.87
CA ASN A 667 -18.24 34.73 -8.10
C ASN A 667 -17.14 34.51 -7.04
N ALA A 668 -16.15 33.71 -7.40
CA ALA A 668 -14.97 33.42 -6.59
C ALA A 668 -13.69 33.82 -7.35
N THR A 669 -12.88 34.71 -6.80
CA THR A 669 -11.63 35.19 -7.41
C THR A 669 -10.44 34.74 -6.58
N ALA A 670 -9.61 33.85 -7.14
CA ALA A 670 -8.35 33.43 -6.53
C ALA A 670 -7.36 34.60 -6.45
N LEU A 671 -6.67 34.70 -5.33
CA LEU A 671 -5.63 35.69 -5.05
C LEU A 671 -4.32 34.96 -4.72
N PRO A 672 -3.13 35.57 -4.90
CA PRO A 672 -1.86 34.91 -4.58
C PRO A 672 -1.83 34.32 -3.16
N ASP A 673 -2.41 35.03 -2.19
CA ASP A 673 -2.43 34.71 -0.76
C ASP A 673 -3.81 34.33 -0.21
N GLY A 674 -4.80 34.05 -1.06
CA GLY A 674 -6.15 33.76 -0.59
C GLY A 674 -7.21 33.77 -1.68
N ILE A 675 -8.44 34.17 -1.34
CA ILE A 675 -9.59 34.15 -2.24
C ILE A 675 -10.63 35.19 -1.82
N GLU A 676 -11.31 35.80 -2.79
CA GLU A 676 -12.51 36.61 -2.56
C GLU A 676 -13.74 35.89 -3.11
N ILE A 677 -14.81 35.77 -2.31
CA ILE A 677 -16.04 35.08 -2.69
C ILE A 677 -17.21 36.04 -2.43
N VAL A 678 -18.00 36.32 -3.46
CA VAL A 678 -19.27 37.04 -3.32
C VAL A 678 -20.38 36.00 -3.29
N GLY A 679 -21.08 35.90 -2.15
CA GLY A 679 -22.11 34.90 -1.96
C GLY A 679 -23.33 35.10 -2.86
N GLY A 680 -23.99 34.01 -3.20
CA GLY A 680 -25.07 33.95 -4.18
C GLY A 680 -25.72 32.57 -4.25
N SER A 681 -26.36 32.27 -5.39
CA SER A 681 -26.96 30.95 -5.62
C SER A 681 -25.99 30.01 -6.31
N ILE A 682 -25.83 28.80 -5.77
CA ILE A 682 -25.10 27.71 -6.40
C ILE A 682 -26.04 27.06 -7.41
N THR A 683 -25.61 26.95 -8.67
CA THR A 683 -26.47 26.40 -9.73
C THR A 683 -26.44 24.87 -9.71
N GLY A 684 -25.50 24.26 -10.42
CA GLY A 684 -25.34 22.82 -10.59
C GLY A 684 -24.35 22.63 -11.73
N GLY A 685 -23.83 21.43 -11.91
CA GLY A 685 -22.84 21.19 -12.96
C GLY A 685 -21.81 20.15 -12.57
N GLU A 686 -20.61 20.33 -13.09
CA GLU A 686 -19.52 19.37 -12.93
C GLU A 686 -18.28 20.08 -12.37
N VAL A 687 -17.63 19.43 -11.43
CA VAL A 687 -16.38 19.88 -10.81
C VAL A 687 -15.40 18.72 -10.71
N ASP A 688 -14.11 19.05 -10.67
CA ASP A 688 -13.05 18.08 -10.46
C ASP A 688 -12.42 18.29 -9.08
N SER A 689 -12.29 17.21 -8.30
CA SER A 689 -11.62 17.28 -7.01
C SER A 689 -10.09 17.33 -7.14
N LEU A 690 -9.55 17.02 -8.32
CA LEU A 690 -8.12 16.90 -8.60
C LEU A 690 -7.42 15.91 -7.66
N GLY A 691 -8.17 14.88 -7.23
CA GLY A 691 -7.73 13.91 -6.23
C GLY A 691 -7.62 14.46 -4.80
N ASP A 692 -8.09 15.68 -4.51
CA ASP A 692 -8.12 16.23 -3.14
C ASP A 692 -9.45 15.89 -2.44
N HIS A 693 -9.36 15.06 -1.41
CA HIS A 693 -10.50 14.62 -0.60
C HIS A 693 -11.32 15.78 -0.02
N ARG A 694 -10.67 16.90 0.35
CA ARG A 694 -11.37 18.04 0.97
C ARG A 694 -12.17 18.83 -0.05
N ILE A 695 -11.67 18.90 -1.28
CA ILE A 695 -12.38 19.54 -2.40
C ILE A 695 -13.60 18.69 -2.76
N ALA A 696 -13.42 17.36 -2.87
CA ALA A 696 -14.52 16.43 -3.13
C ALA A 696 -15.65 16.56 -2.08
N MET A 697 -15.31 16.51 -0.79
CA MET A 697 -16.29 16.64 0.28
C MET A 697 -16.90 18.04 0.36
N ALA A 698 -16.13 19.11 0.08
CA ALA A 698 -16.67 20.48 0.05
C ALA A 698 -17.73 20.63 -1.04
N PHE A 699 -17.47 20.16 -2.27
CA PHE A 699 -18.48 20.23 -3.33
C PHE A 699 -19.66 19.26 -3.11
N ALA A 700 -19.46 18.16 -2.38
CA ALA A 700 -20.57 17.33 -1.93
C ALA A 700 -21.50 18.11 -0.98
N VAL A 701 -20.94 18.92 -0.08
CA VAL A 701 -21.72 19.84 0.77
C VAL A 701 -22.39 20.94 -0.05
N ALA A 702 -21.71 21.50 -1.07
CA ALA A 702 -22.30 22.52 -1.94
C ALA A 702 -23.56 22.02 -2.67
N GLY A 703 -23.59 20.74 -3.06
CA GLY A 703 -24.72 20.13 -3.76
C GLY A 703 -26.03 20.12 -2.96
N LEU A 704 -25.96 20.22 -1.64
CA LEU A 704 -27.13 20.21 -0.76
C LEU A 704 -28.04 21.44 -0.94
N VAL A 705 -27.46 22.57 -1.36
CA VAL A 705 -28.16 23.86 -1.55
C VAL A 705 -28.11 24.36 -3.00
N ALA A 706 -27.57 23.55 -3.90
CA ALA A 706 -27.54 23.85 -5.32
C ALA A 706 -28.95 23.86 -5.93
N GLN A 707 -29.15 24.53 -7.06
CA GLN A 707 -30.39 24.48 -7.85
C GLN A 707 -30.51 23.17 -8.66
N GLY A 708 -29.40 22.50 -8.93
CA GLY A 708 -29.29 21.23 -9.66
C GLY A 708 -28.20 20.33 -9.10
N ALA A 709 -28.05 19.14 -9.67
CA ALA A 709 -27.05 18.18 -9.23
C ALA A 709 -25.62 18.69 -9.50
N ILE A 710 -24.70 18.35 -8.61
CA ILE A 710 -23.26 18.56 -8.78
C ILE A 710 -22.60 17.19 -8.95
N VAL A 711 -21.93 17.01 -10.08
CA VAL A 711 -21.10 15.84 -10.39
C VAL A 711 -19.65 16.15 -10.04
N ILE A 712 -19.04 15.34 -9.19
CA ILE A 712 -17.71 15.58 -8.60
C ILE A 712 -16.80 14.43 -9.02
N LYS A 713 -15.77 14.74 -9.80
CA LYS A 713 -14.82 13.74 -10.30
C LYS A 713 -13.69 13.45 -9.32
N ASP A 714 -13.04 12.29 -9.49
CA ASP A 714 -11.83 11.87 -8.75
C ASP A 714 -11.96 11.75 -7.23
N CYS A 715 -13.12 11.30 -6.74
CA CYS A 715 -13.43 11.21 -5.31
C CYS A 715 -12.79 10.01 -4.58
N ALA A 716 -11.95 9.20 -5.23
CA ALA A 716 -11.39 7.99 -4.63
C ALA A 716 -10.58 8.27 -3.35
N ASN A 717 -9.92 9.43 -3.29
CA ASN A 717 -9.08 9.81 -2.16
C ASN A 717 -9.88 10.21 -0.92
N VAL A 718 -11.21 10.35 -0.97
CA VAL A 718 -12.01 10.61 0.24
C VAL A 718 -11.82 9.51 1.28
N ALA A 719 -11.76 8.26 0.86
CA ALA A 719 -11.59 7.11 1.75
C ALA A 719 -10.24 7.11 2.51
N THR A 720 -9.23 7.86 2.04
CA THR A 720 -7.93 7.97 2.72
C THR A 720 -8.02 8.71 4.06
N SER A 721 -8.98 9.64 4.18
CA SER A 721 -9.13 10.54 5.33
C SER A 721 -10.46 10.37 6.06
N PHE A 722 -11.53 10.02 5.33
CA PHE A 722 -12.88 9.89 5.86
C PHE A 722 -13.59 8.65 5.27
N PRO A 723 -13.19 7.43 5.69
CA PRO A 723 -13.62 6.16 5.06
C PRO A 723 -15.14 5.97 4.97
N ASN A 724 -15.88 6.43 5.97
CA ASN A 724 -17.33 6.30 6.06
C ASN A 724 -18.08 7.60 5.70
N PHE A 725 -17.48 8.49 4.90
CA PHE A 725 -18.10 9.76 4.49
C PHE A 725 -19.51 9.58 3.96
N ILE A 726 -19.65 8.73 2.93
CA ILE A 726 -20.89 8.55 2.18
C ILE A 726 -21.99 8.03 3.08
N GLU A 727 -21.69 7.00 3.87
CA GLU A 727 -22.64 6.39 4.82
C GLU A 727 -23.14 7.43 5.82
N LEU A 728 -22.21 8.19 6.43
CA LEU A 728 -22.55 9.19 7.43
C LEU A 728 -23.29 10.40 6.82
N ALA A 729 -22.89 10.83 5.62
CA ALA A 729 -23.53 11.88 4.85
C ALA A 729 -24.98 11.51 4.54
N GLN A 730 -25.21 10.33 3.98
CA GLN A 730 -26.54 9.82 3.66
C GLN A 730 -27.40 9.67 4.93
N ALA A 731 -26.85 9.10 6.00
CA ALA A 731 -27.54 8.97 7.29
C ALA A 731 -27.92 10.33 7.91
N SER A 732 -27.18 11.40 7.60
CA SER A 732 -27.44 12.76 8.07
C SER A 732 -28.43 13.54 7.20
N GLY A 733 -28.80 13.02 6.02
CA GLY A 733 -29.72 13.67 5.09
C GLY A 733 -29.11 14.17 3.77
N PHE A 734 -27.85 13.86 3.47
CA PHE A 734 -27.27 14.19 2.16
C PHE A 734 -27.92 13.35 1.05
N ASN A 735 -28.31 13.98 -0.04
CA ASN A 735 -28.70 13.29 -1.27
C ASN A 735 -27.46 13.05 -2.13
N LEU A 736 -26.62 12.11 -1.69
CA LEU A 736 -25.32 11.81 -2.30
C LEU A 736 -25.33 10.39 -2.87
N THR A 737 -25.01 10.23 -4.16
CA THR A 737 -24.81 8.93 -4.80
C THR A 737 -23.40 8.79 -5.32
N VAL A 738 -22.93 7.54 -5.42
CA VAL A 738 -21.59 7.20 -5.90
C VAL A 738 -21.72 6.37 -7.17
N GLU A 739 -20.98 6.77 -8.19
CA GLU A 739 -20.88 6.09 -9.48
C GLU A 739 -19.40 5.76 -9.73
N GLY A 740 -19.10 4.54 -10.17
CA GLY A 740 -17.70 4.10 -10.36
C GLY A 740 -17.58 2.62 -10.56
#